data_AF-A0A0A2L7D8-F1
#
_entry.id   AF-A0A0A2L7D8-F1
#
_cell.length_a   1.000
_cell.length_b   1.000
_cell.length_c   1.000
_cell.angle_alpha   90.00
_cell.angle_beta   90.00
_cell.angle_gamma   90.00
#
_symmetry.space_group_name_H-M   'P 1'
#
loop_
_entity.id
_entity.type
_entity.pdbx_description
1 polymer ?
#
loop_
_entity_poly.entity_id
_entity_poly.type
_entity_poly.pdbx_seq_one_letter_code
_entity_poly.pdbx_strand_id
1 'polypeptide(L)'
;MSNRDIHQEVRQYDEDIDEETPLLNPPPTTEPYSVFTLTQKRLIILTAALASSFSPLSANIYYPALNSIAKDLRVSSSQINLTITTYMTKLVADLPLLALRAVQSCGSSGTVALASAVAADIITSAERGMYMGFTSLGNILAPSIGPILGGVLSKYLGWEAIFWFLAIAGGTFFIPLLLFFPETCRGIVGNGSTSAVGWNRAIWSYLRTTTPVTPLASSVPRRRVNLPNPCLTLRLLSHRPVGLVLLANGVVFSSYYAVTAGIPALFHRIYDLDDLEIGLCFIPAGLGSLFSATANGVLVDWNYRRTRRNAGQTVHNNQKQDIIEFPIEQARLQIGLPMTPPLLVALVVVFIICFCITAAYNVMNILIVDLYYETPATVMAANNLVRCFLGAGAAAVVNPLIKRIGVQWTYCLVSGAMALVIPILGIVYVKGWEWRKKQAETAAQLQTDKMISLLPLLFGVLTEIFQIFPWTSGKELQIRYPGGVWIAPGMELDVGETSTIPEISSMNLQCNKKYIILFIDLDAILPGTRIQSVILHWYQPNLMIDCTKPSPPSIIVPGKDSGDKNHPIASYIAPRAPPNTHHRYVYLLFEQPPAYQFPPCFSHVFPETVSARAGFDIREFVKAAGLDPPIAMNYFIGRNEPTDGETTTMPPSATTTSFRSVDCPTRMAGFVS
;
A
#
# COMPACT_ATOMS: atom_id res chain seq x y z
N MET A 1 20.90 38.30 -32.16
CA MET A 1 19.56 37.85 -31.73
C MET A 1 19.08 38.76 -30.62
N SER A 2 17.90 39.34 -30.80
CA SER A 2 17.32 40.34 -29.89
C SER A 2 16.64 39.64 -28.72
N ASN A 3 16.53 40.29 -27.55
CA ASN A 3 15.85 39.76 -26.37
C ASN A 3 14.36 39.40 -26.61
N ARG A 4 13.79 39.77 -27.77
CA ARG A 4 12.46 39.33 -28.21
C ARG A 4 12.46 37.96 -28.89
N ASP A 5 13.56 37.53 -29.49
CA ASP A 5 13.67 36.24 -30.18
C ASP A 5 13.75 35.09 -29.15
N ILE A 6 14.43 35.33 -28.02
CA ILE A 6 14.53 34.36 -26.90
C ILE A 6 13.16 34.15 -26.24
N HIS A 7 12.33 35.19 -26.13
CA HIS A 7 10.97 35.06 -25.57
C HIS A 7 9.95 34.45 -26.53
N GLN A 8 10.29 34.29 -27.82
CA GLN A 8 9.46 33.59 -28.80
C GLN A 8 9.88 32.11 -28.92
N GLU A 9 11.18 31.81 -28.87
CA GLU A 9 11.67 30.42 -28.77
C GLU A 9 11.27 29.75 -27.45
N VAL A 10 11.31 30.46 -26.31
CA VAL A 10 10.85 29.90 -25.02
C VAL A 10 9.33 29.68 -25.00
N ARG A 11 8.54 30.48 -25.73
CA ARG A 11 7.09 30.26 -25.81
C ARG A 11 6.70 29.12 -26.76
N GLN A 12 7.51 28.85 -27.76
CA GLN A 12 7.30 27.73 -28.68
C GLN A 12 7.84 26.40 -28.12
N TYR A 13 8.78 26.45 -27.16
CA TYR A 13 9.22 25.28 -26.39
C TYR A 13 8.26 24.87 -25.26
N ASP A 14 7.37 25.77 -24.81
CA ASP A 14 6.36 25.50 -23.77
C ASP A 14 5.03 24.95 -24.35
N GLU A 15 4.83 24.94 -25.68
CA GLU A 15 3.59 24.48 -26.32
C GLU A 15 3.61 23.03 -26.85
N ASP A 16 4.77 22.35 -26.88
CA ASP A 16 4.90 20.95 -27.36
C ASP A 16 5.32 19.94 -26.25
N ILE A 17 5.32 20.36 -24.98
CA ILE A 17 5.50 19.45 -23.83
C ILE A 17 4.12 19.12 -23.24
N ASP A 18 3.33 18.35 -23.99
CA ASP A 18 2.33 17.45 -23.38
C ASP A 18 3.09 16.25 -22.79
N GLU A 19 4.00 16.50 -21.83
CA GLU A 19 4.44 15.46 -20.89
C GLU A 19 3.38 15.36 -19.80
N GLU A 20 2.34 14.56 -20.08
CA GLU A 20 1.64 13.85 -19.03
C GLU A 20 2.67 13.05 -18.23
N THR A 21 3.15 13.63 -17.12
CA THR A 21 4.00 12.95 -16.14
C THR A 21 3.46 11.55 -15.86
N PRO A 22 4.18 10.46 -16.23
CA PRO A 22 3.64 9.09 -16.12
C PRO A 22 3.50 8.59 -14.67
N LEU A 23 3.79 9.43 -13.68
CA LEU A 23 3.69 9.13 -12.25
C LEU A 23 2.39 9.63 -11.60
N LEU A 24 1.56 10.41 -12.30
CA LEU A 24 0.28 10.90 -11.77
C LEU A 24 -0.94 10.05 -12.15
N ASN A 25 -0.81 9.19 -13.16
CA ASN A 25 -1.79 8.16 -13.51
C ASN A 25 -1.08 6.80 -13.57
N PRO A 26 -1.33 5.84 -12.65
CA PRO A 26 -0.93 4.47 -12.85
C PRO A 26 -1.57 3.97 -14.16
N PRO A 27 -0.89 3.11 -14.93
CA PRO A 27 -1.46 2.55 -16.14
C PRO A 27 -2.82 1.93 -15.81
N PRO A 28 -3.85 2.05 -16.68
CA PRO A 28 -5.16 1.50 -16.43
C PRO A 28 -5.03 0.01 -16.12
N THR A 29 -5.15 -0.35 -14.84
CA THR A 29 -5.06 -1.73 -14.40
C THR A 29 -6.30 -2.44 -14.92
N THR A 30 -6.14 -3.22 -15.98
CA THR A 30 -7.17 -4.12 -16.51
C THR A 30 -7.52 -5.24 -15.53
N GLU A 31 -6.74 -5.41 -14.45
CA GLU A 31 -7.03 -6.38 -13.40
C GLU A 31 -8.08 -5.87 -12.38
N PRO A 32 -9.09 -6.70 -12.04
CA PRO A 32 -10.12 -6.34 -11.09
C PRO A 32 -9.54 -6.19 -9.67
N TYR A 33 -10.01 -5.19 -8.94
CA TYR A 33 -9.56 -4.89 -7.57
C TYR A 33 -9.72 -6.07 -6.59
N SER A 34 -10.72 -6.92 -6.81
CA SER A 34 -11.00 -8.11 -6.00
C SER A 34 -11.64 -9.17 -6.89
N VAL A 35 -11.20 -10.43 -6.76
CA VAL A 35 -11.81 -11.57 -7.48
C VAL A 35 -13.15 -12.04 -6.88
N PHE A 36 -13.47 -11.62 -5.66
CA PHE A 36 -14.74 -11.97 -5.02
C PHE A 36 -15.96 -11.45 -5.80
N THR A 37 -16.96 -12.31 -5.94
CA THR A 37 -18.27 -11.92 -6.51
C THR A 37 -19.00 -10.95 -5.59
N LEU A 38 -20.01 -10.24 -6.13
CA LEU A 38 -20.80 -9.28 -5.35
C LEU A 38 -21.44 -9.92 -4.10
N THR A 39 -21.95 -11.14 -4.23
CA THR A 39 -22.56 -11.88 -3.12
C THR A 39 -21.52 -12.28 -2.08
N GLN A 40 -20.33 -12.71 -2.51
CA GLN A 40 -19.23 -13.03 -1.59
C GLN A 40 -18.76 -11.79 -0.83
N LYS A 41 -18.57 -10.66 -1.52
CA LYS A 41 -18.21 -9.37 -0.89
C LYS A 41 -19.24 -8.98 0.17
N ARG A 42 -20.54 -9.05 -0.17
CA ARG A 42 -21.64 -8.76 0.77
C ARG A 42 -21.63 -9.68 1.99
N LEU A 43 -21.42 -10.98 1.79
CA LEU A 43 -21.39 -11.95 2.89
C LEU A 43 -20.20 -11.74 3.82
N ILE A 44 -19.00 -11.49 3.26
CA ILE A 44 -17.78 -11.19 4.03
C ILE A 44 -17.99 -9.93 4.86
N ILE A 45 -18.56 -8.88 4.26
CA ILE A 45 -18.82 -7.60 4.94
C ILE A 45 -19.91 -7.73 5.99
N LEU A 46 -20.98 -8.47 5.71
CA LEU A 46 -22.02 -8.74 6.69
C LEU A 46 -21.45 -9.50 7.90
N THR A 47 -20.60 -10.50 7.66
CA THR A 47 -19.94 -11.26 8.72
C THR A 47 -19.00 -10.37 9.53
N ALA A 48 -18.20 -9.53 8.86
CA ALA A 48 -17.35 -8.54 9.52
C ALA A 48 -18.16 -7.53 10.36
N ALA A 49 -19.30 -7.05 9.84
CA ALA A 49 -20.21 -6.16 10.54
C ALA A 49 -20.79 -6.81 11.80
N LEU A 50 -21.26 -8.06 11.69
CA LEU A 50 -21.76 -8.85 12.82
C LEU A 50 -20.66 -9.09 13.86
N ALA A 51 -19.44 -9.44 13.45
CA ALA A 51 -18.28 -9.59 14.33
C ALA A 51 -17.96 -8.29 15.09
N SER A 52 -17.99 -7.15 14.38
CA SER A 52 -17.75 -5.84 14.98
C SER A 52 -18.82 -5.47 16.01
N SER A 53 -20.08 -5.87 15.80
CA SER A 53 -21.21 -5.55 16.67
C SER A 53 -21.06 -6.09 18.09
N PHE A 54 -20.34 -7.20 18.28
CA PHE A 54 -20.12 -7.79 19.61
C PHE A 54 -19.36 -6.86 20.56
N SER A 55 -18.47 -6.01 20.04
CA SER A 55 -17.71 -5.08 20.88
C SER A 55 -18.62 -4.01 21.52
N PRO A 56 -19.39 -3.20 20.78
CA PRO A 56 -20.36 -2.31 21.39
C PRO A 56 -21.51 -3.07 22.06
N LEU A 57 -21.94 -4.25 21.57
CA LEU A 57 -23.05 -4.98 22.19
C LEU A 57 -22.69 -5.38 23.62
N SER A 58 -21.52 -5.99 23.82
CA SER A 58 -21.02 -6.36 25.15
C SER A 58 -20.81 -5.15 26.06
N ALA A 59 -20.47 -3.98 25.49
CA ALA A 59 -20.28 -2.73 26.23
C ALA A 59 -21.60 -2.04 26.65
N ASN A 60 -22.70 -2.21 25.91
CA ASN A 60 -23.96 -1.49 26.14
C ASN A 60 -25.06 -2.37 26.77
N ILE A 61 -24.97 -3.71 26.65
CA ILE A 61 -26.04 -4.64 27.08
C ILE A 61 -26.32 -4.65 28.59
N TYR A 62 -25.42 -4.17 29.45
CA TYR A 62 -25.64 -4.17 30.90
C TYR A 62 -25.96 -2.78 31.45
N TYR A 63 -26.06 -1.74 30.60
CA TYR A 63 -26.44 -0.40 31.06
C TYR A 63 -27.73 -0.36 31.88
N PRO A 64 -28.81 -1.07 31.50
CA PRO A 64 -30.00 -1.08 32.32
C PRO A 64 -29.80 -1.85 33.63
N ALA A 65 -29.02 -2.93 33.60
CA ALA A 65 -28.68 -3.73 34.79
C ALA A 65 -27.68 -3.04 35.74
N LEU A 66 -27.18 -1.85 35.41
CA LEU A 66 -26.04 -1.25 36.09
C LEU A 66 -26.34 -0.92 37.55
N ASN A 67 -27.55 -0.46 37.84
CA ASN A 67 -28.00 -0.18 39.21
C ASN A 67 -28.23 -1.48 39.99
N SER A 68 -28.73 -2.53 39.33
CA SER A 68 -28.91 -3.86 39.92
C SER A 68 -27.58 -4.49 40.31
N ILE A 69 -26.58 -4.43 39.42
CA ILE A 69 -25.20 -4.87 39.71
C ILE A 69 -24.59 -4.02 40.85
N ALA A 70 -24.82 -2.70 40.85
CA ALA A 70 -24.33 -1.79 41.91
C ALA A 70 -24.86 -2.19 43.28
N LYS A 71 -26.15 -2.50 43.34
CA LYS A 71 -26.85 -2.91 44.54
C LYS A 71 -26.32 -4.25 45.06
N ASP A 72 -26.18 -5.25 44.19
CA ASP A 72 -25.76 -6.61 44.59
C ASP A 72 -24.29 -6.67 45.01
N LEU A 73 -23.41 -5.96 44.29
CA LEU A 73 -21.98 -5.88 44.61
C LEU A 73 -21.67 -4.83 45.70
N ARG A 74 -22.68 -4.13 46.22
CA ARG A 74 -22.56 -3.07 47.25
C ARG A 74 -21.56 -1.97 46.87
N VAL A 75 -21.52 -1.61 45.58
CA VAL A 75 -20.66 -0.55 45.03
C VAL A 75 -21.51 0.52 44.37
N SER A 76 -20.95 1.71 44.16
CA SER A 76 -21.66 2.78 43.45
C SER A 76 -21.73 2.52 41.95
N SER A 77 -22.78 3.01 41.27
CA SER A 77 -22.89 3.00 39.80
C SER A 77 -21.68 3.66 39.11
N SER A 78 -21.01 4.60 39.79
CA SER A 78 -19.77 5.21 39.32
C SER A 78 -18.57 4.26 39.37
N GLN A 79 -18.48 3.40 40.39
CA GLN A 79 -17.43 2.38 40.49
C GLN A 79 -17.62 1.30 39.43
N ILE A 80 -18.87 0.92 39.13
CA ILE A 80 -19.15 0.01 38.02
C ILE A 80 -18.81 0.65 36.68
N ASN A 81 -19.16 1.92 36.44
CA ASN A 81 -18.69 2.63 35.24
C ASN A 81 -17.15 2.70 35.16
N LEU A 82 -16.47 2.75 36.30
CA LEU A 82 -15.02 2.64 36.37
C LEU A 82 -14.51 1.25 35.93
N THR A 83 -15.22 0.16 36.24
CA THR A 83 -14.88 -1.19 35.73
C THR A 83 -14.98 -1.31 34.21
N ILE A 84 -15.80 -0.46 33.55
CA ILE A 84 -15.91 -0.38 32.09
C ILE A 84 -14.69 0.31 31.47
N THR A 85 -14.02 1.19 32.22
CA THR A 85 -13.11 2.21 31.68
C THR A 85 -11.65 2.03 32.11
N THR A 86 -11.39 1.44 33.28
CA THR A 86 -10.02 1.31 33.79
C THR A 86 -9.55 -0.13 33.84
N TYR A 87 -8.65 -0.46 32.91
CA TYR A 87 -7.70 -1.59 33.04
C TYR A 87 -6.58 -1.32 34.06
N MET A 88 -6.38 -0.05 34.47
CA MET A 88 -5.13 0.41 35.11
C MET A 88 -5.26 0.87 36.58
N THR A 89 -6.46 0.95 37.15
CA THR A 89 -6.62 1.40 38.54
C THR A 89 -7.01 0.23 39.43
N LYS A 90 -6.00 -0.35 40.07
CA LYS A 90 -6.13 -1.32 41.15
C LYS A 90 -6.83 -0.63 42.33
N LEU A 91 -8.17 -0.67 42.42
CA LEU A 91 -8.84 -0.46 43.70
C LEU A 91 -10.29 -0.97 43.70
N VAL A 92 -10.51 -1.95 44.59
CA VAL A 92 -11.76 -2.32 45.27
C VAL A 92 -12.65 -3.38 44.60
N ALA A 93 -12.59 -4.57 45.20
CA ALA A 93 -13.65 -5.58 45.42
C ALA A 93 -14.42 -6.10 44.20
N ASP A 94 -13.76 -6.94 43.39
CA ASP A 94 -14.24 -8.25 42.88
C ASP A 94 -13.39 -8.66 41.67
N LEU A 95 -12.27 -9.34 41.97
CA LEU A 95 -11.23 -9.71 41.03
C LEU A 95 -11.70 -10.57 39.83
N PRO A 96 -12.66 -11.50 39.96
CA PRO A 96 -13.06 -12.37 38.85
C PRO A 96 -13.87 -11.66 37.77
N LEU A 97 -14.84 -10.82 38.15
CA LEU A 97 -15.71 -10.12 37.19
C LEU A 97 -14.91 -9.10 36.38
N LEU A 98 -14.03 -8.34 37.03
CA LEU A 98 -13.15 -7.38 36.37
C LEU A 98 -12.13 -8.08 35.45
N ALA A 99 -11.54 -9.21 35.88
CA ALA A 99 -10.60 -9.97 35.06
C ALA A 99 -11.27 -10.58 33.82
N LEU A 100 -12.47 -11.15 33.96
CA LEU A 100 -13.22 -11.71 32.82
C LEU A 100 -13.70 -10.61 31.86
N ARG A 101 -14.12 -9.45 32.38
CA ARG A 101 -14.42 -8.25 31.59
C ARG A 101 -13.20 -7.73 30.84
N ALA A 102 -12.04 -7.74 31.50
CA ALA A 102 -10.78 -7.32 30.90
C ALA A 102 -10.42 -8.23 29.70
N VAL A 103 -10.48 -9.55 29.89
CA VAL A 103 -10.25 -10.55 28.83
C VAL A 103 -11.26 -10.38 27.69
N GLN A 104 -12.56 -10.25 28.01
CA GLN A 104 -13.62 -10.05 27.03
C GLN A 104 -13.36 -8.80 26.18
N SER A 105 -13.06 -7.66 26.81
CA SER A 105 -12.91 -6.40 26.07
C SER A 105 -11.58 -6.33 25.32
N CYS A 106 -10.53 -7.02 25.79
CA CYS A 106 -9.31 -7.23 25.02
C CYS A 106 -9.61 -7.99 23.72
N GLY A 107 -10.35 -9.09 23.80
CA GLY A 107 -10.75 -9.89 22.65
C GLY A 107 -11.68 -9.17 21.67
N SER A 108 -12.65 -8.40 22.17
CA SER A 108 -13.63 -7.71 21.33
C SER A 108 -13.09 -6.45 20.66
N SER A 109 -12.10 -5.76 21.25
CA SER A 109 -11.59 -4.48 20.74
C SER A 109 -11.05 -4.56 19.30
N GLY A 110 -10.45 -5.69 18.91
CA GLY A 110 -9.87 -5.89 17.59
C GLY A 110 -10.91 -6.06 16.48
N THR A 111 -12.13 -6.50 16.78
CA THR A 111 -13.12 -6.86 15.76
C THR A 111 -13.62 -5.65 14.98
N VAL A 112 -13.73 -4.49 15.62
CA VAL A 112 -14.14 -3.24 14.96
C VAL A 112 -13.08 -2.76 13.97
N ALA A 113 -11.80 -2.79 14.37
CA ALA A 113 -10.70 -2.40 13.50
C ALA A 113 -10.54 -3.38 12.32
N LEU A 114 -10.65 -4.68 12.60
CA LEU A 114 -10.60 -5.72 11.58
C LEU A 114 -11.76 -5.63 10.59
N ALA A 115 -12.97 -5.33 11.03
CA ALA A 115 -14.12 -5.23 10.14
C ALA A 115 -13.95 -4.12 9.09
N SER A 116 -13.48 -2.94 9.51
CA SER A 116 -13.15 -1.84 8.60
C SER A 116 -11.94 -2.16 7.70
N ALA A 117 -10.96 -2.91 8.20
CA ALA A 117 -9.82 -3.35 7.39
C ALA A 117 -10.23 -4.35 6.29
N VAL A 118 -11.05 -5.36 6.63
CA VAL A 118 -11.61 -6.34 5.69
C VAL A 118 -12.37 -5.64 4.57
N ALA A 119 -13.20 -4.65 4.91
CA ALA A 119 -13.92 -3.87 3.90
C ALA A 119 -12.94 -3.09 3.01
N ALA A 120 -11.90 -2.47 3.58
CA ALA A 120 -10.88 -1.75 2.82
C ALA A 120 -10.06 -2.66 1.89
N ASP A 121 -9.86 -3.92 2.27
CA ASP A 121 -9.08 -4.90 1.50
C ASP A 121 -9.82 -5.40 0.25
N ILE A 122 -11.15 -5.55 0.31
CA ILE A 122 -11.94 -6.15 -0.79
C ILE A 122 -12.78 -5.14 -1.60
N ILE A 123 -12.98 -3.92 -1.09
CA ILE A 123 -13.82 -2.87 -1.71
C ILE A 123 -12.99 -1.70 -2.24
N THR A 124 -13.28 -1.30 -3.48
CA THR A 124 -12.67 -0.14 -4.15
C THR A 124 -13.07 1.17 -3.49
N SER A 125 -12.24 2.21 -3.61
CA SER A 125 -12.53 3.55 -3.06
C SER A 125 -13.87 4.14 -3.54
N ALA A 126 -14.32 3.79 -4.75
CA ALA A 126 -15.55 4.30 -5.35
C ALA A 126 -16.84 3.71 -4.75
N GLU A 127 -16.77 2.49 -4.21
CA GLU A 127 -17.90 1.79 -3.59
C GLU A 127 -17.76 1.75 -2.06
N ARG A 128 -16.62 2.22 -1.53
CA ARG A 128 -16.24 2.11 -0.11
C ARG A 128 -17.25 2.79 0.82
N GLY A 129 -17.89 3.87 0.41
CA GLY A 129 -18.88 4.59 1.23
C GLY A 129 -20.02 3.68 1.70
N MET A 130 -20.75 3.07 0.77
CA MET A 130 -21.84 2.13 1.06
C MET A 130 -21.41 0.94 1.92
N TYR A 131 -20.29 0.29 1.56
CA TYR A 131 -19.84 -0.92 2.24
C TYR A 131 -19.25 -0.65 3.63
N MET A 132 -18.58 0.50 3.83
CA MET A 132 -18.17 0.95 5.16
C MET A 132 -19.38 1.34 6.01
N GLY A 133 -20.43 1.88 5.39
CA GLY A 133 -21.74 2.09 6.03
C GLY A 133 -22.34 0.78 6.57
N PHE A 134 -22.38 -0.28 5.74
CA PHE A 134 -22.84 -1.61 6.17
C PHE A 134 -21.95 -2.22 7.25
N THR A 135 -20.64 -2.08 7.12
CA THR A 135 -19.67 -2.55 8.13
C THR A 135 -19.90 -1.85 9.48
N SER A 136 -20.27 -0.57 9.44
CA SER A 136 -20.55 0.24 10.63
C SER A 136 -21.94 -0.05 11.24
N LEU A 137 -22.87 -0.62 10.47
CA LEU A 137 -24.23 -0.92 10.90
C LEU A 137 -24.27 -1.77 12.18
N GLY A 138 -23.37 -2.77 12.28
CA GLY A 138 -23.23 -3.59 13.49
C GLY A 138 -22.85 -2.78 14.72
N ASN A 139 -21.93 -1.81 14.57
CA ASN A 139 -21.51 -0.93 15.66
C ASN A 139 -22.58 0.08 16.09
N ILE A 140 -23.48 0.40 15.16
CA ILE A 140 -24.52 1.43 15.29
C ILE A 140 -25.79 0.83 15.91
N LEU A 141 -26.15 -0.40 15.54
CA LEU A 141 -27.32 -1.09 16.07
C LEU A 141 -27.10 -1.65 17.48
N ALA A 142 -25.87 -2.07 17.78
CA ALA A 142 -25.54 -2.72 19.04
C ALA A 142 -25.81 -1.85 20.30
N PRO A 143 -25.52 -0.53 20.34
CA PRO A 143 -25.89 0.33 21.47
C PRO A 143 -27.39 0.49 21.72
N SER A 144 -28.22 0.02 20.80
CA SER A 144 -29.68 0.15 20.88
C SER A 144 -30.34 -1.18 21.18
N ILE A 145 -29.88 -2.23 20.50
CA ILE A 145 -30.30 -3.62 20.77
C ILE A 145 -29.78 -4.07 22.15
N GLY A 146 -28.56 -3.66 22.51
CA GLY A 146 -27.90 -4.03 23.76
C GLY A 146 -28.75 -3.70 24.98
N PRO A 147 -29.06 -2.43 25.27
CA PRO A 147 -29.86 -2.07 26.44
C PRO A 147 -31.23 -2.73 26.48
N ILE A 148 -31.87 -2.99 25.34
CA ILE A 148 -33.17 -3.69 25.31
C ILE A 148 -32.99 -5.15 25.75
N LEU A 149 -32.06 -5.88 25.13
CA LEU A 149 -31.75 -7.26 25.54
C LEU A 149 -31.29 -7.33 26.99
N GLY A 150 -30.49 -6.35 27.40
CA GLY A 150 -30.02 -6.15 28.75
C GLY A 150 -31.11 -6.02 29.79
N GLY A 151 -32.05 -5.11 29.53
CA GLY A 151 -33.17 -4.85 30.43
C GLY A 151 -34.09 -6.06 30.55
N VAL A 152 -34.36 -6.75 29.43
CA VAL A 152 -35.14 -8.00 29.42
C VAL A 152 -34.43 -9.10 30.21
N LEU A 153 -33.15 -9.35 29.92
CA LEU A 153 -32.38 -10.40 30.60
C LEU A 153 -32.25 -10.10 32.10
N SER A 154 -31.90 -8.86 32.47
CA SER A 154 -31.78 -8.42 33.86
C SER A 154 -33.09 -8.61 34.63
N LYS A 155 -34.21 -8.15 34.05
CA LYS A 155 -35.53 -8.16 34.71
C LYS A 155 -36.08 -9.57 34.92
N TYR A 156 -35.90 -10.49 33.97
CA TYR A 156 -36.52 -11.82 34.02
C TYR A 156 -35.60 -12.95 34.47
N LEU A 157 -34.29 -12.85 34.20
CA LEU A 157 -33.32 -13.94 34.40
C LEU A 157 -32.15 -13.53 35.33
N GLY A 158 -32.13 -12.30 35.82
CA GLY A 158 -31.01 -11.73 36.57
C GLY A 158 -29.92 -11.15 35.68
N TRP A 159 -29.08 -10.29 36.24
CA TRP A 159 -28.03 -9.59 35.50
C TRP A 159 -26.91 -10.55 35.05
N GLU A 160 -26.75 -11.70 35.71
CA GLU A 160 -25.80 -12.75 35.35
C GLU A 160 -26.10 -13.36 33.98
N ALA A 161 -27.38 -13.43 33.60
CA ALA A 161 -27.83 -13.97 32.32
C ALA A 161 -27.28 -13.18 31.12
N ILE A 162 -26.95 -11.90 31.31
CA ILE A 162 -26.32 -11.07 30.28
C ILE A 162 -24.96 -11.66 29.86
N PHE A 163 -24.18 -12.16 30.81
CA PHE A 163 -22.85 -12.73 30.53
C PHE A 163 -22.95 -14.08 29.83
N TRP A 164 -23.88 -14.94 30.27
CA TRP A 164 -24.15 -16.22 29.60
C TRP A 164 -24.67 -16.03 28.18
N PHE A 165 -25.56 -15.07 27.96
CA PHE A 165 -26.04 -14.71 26.64
C PHE A 165 -24.90 -14.29 25.71
N LEU A 166 -24.00 -13.40 26.17
CA LEU A 166 -22.84 -12.97 25.38
C LEU A 166 -21.88 -14.12 25.07
N ALA A 167 -21.66 -15.04 26.02
CA ALA A 167 -20.81 -16.21 25.82
C ALA A 167 -21.38 -17.17 24.77
N ILE A 168 -22.68 -17.46 24.84
CA ILE A 168 -23.37 -18.34 23.88
C ILE A 168 -23.41 -17.68 22.50
N ALA A 169 -23.81 -16.40 22.42
CA ALA A 169 -23.88 -15.67 21.16
C ALA A 169 -22.49 -15.54 20.51
N GLY A 170 -21.46 -15.22 21.30
CA GLY A 170 -20.08 -15.14 20.83
C GLY A 170 -19.55 -16.48 20.34
N GLY A 171 -19.76 -17.56 21.09
CA GLY A 171 -19.34 -18.91 20.69
C GLY A 171 -20.05 -19.40 19.42
N THR A 172 -21.36 -19.18 19.34
CA THR A 172 -22.17 -19.55 18.16
C THR A 172 -21.75 -18.78 16.91
N PHE A 173 -21.33 -17.52 17.05
CA PHE A 173 -20.82 -16.72 15.95
C PHE A 173 -19.36 -17.04 15.58
N PHE A 174 -18.53 -17.36 16.57
CA PHE A 174 -17.11 -17.67 16.39
C PHE A 174 -16.90 -18.97 15.61
N ILE A 175 -17.73 -19.99 15.83
CA ILE A 175 -17.60 -21.30 15.16
C ILE A 175 -17.71 -21.18 13.62
N PRO A 176 -18.78 -20.59 13.04
CA PRO A 176 -18.86 -20.37 11.59
C PRO A 176 -17.74 -19.48 11.05
N LEU A 177 -17.35 -18.44 11.80
CA LEU A 177 -16.26 -17.54 11.39
C LEU A 177 -14.94 -18.30 11.27
N LEU A 178 -14.60 -19.14 12.24
CA LEU A 178 -13.41 -20.00 12.25
C LEU A 178 -13.44 -21.03 11.10
N LEU A 179 -14.61 -21.57 10.77
CA LEU A 179 -14.75 -22.59 9.73
C LEU A 179 -14.69 -22.00 8.31
N PHE A 180 -15.37 -20.87 8.07
CA PHE A 180 -15.69 -20.42 6.70
C PHE A 180 -15.10 -19.07 6.30
N PHE A 181 -14.62 -18.25 7.24
CA PHE A 181 -14.18 -16.88 6.91
C PHE A 181 -12.85 -16.89 6.14
N PRO A 182 -12.80 -16.34 4.91
CA PRO A 182 -11.60 -16.36 4.10
C PRO A 182 -10.59 -15.28 4.52
N GLU A 183 -9.31 -15.51 4.23
CA GLU A 183 -8.28 -14.47 4.33
C GLU A 183 -8.53 -13.38 3.29
N THR A 184 -8.46 -12.12 3.74
CA THR A 184 -8.76 -10.94 2.92
C THR A 184 -7.58 -9.98 2.81
N CYS A 185 -6.56 -10.12 3.66
CA CYS A 185 -5.43 -9.21 3.68
C CYS A 185 -4.69 -9.22 2.34
N ARG A 186 -4.65 -8.06 1.66
CA ARG A 186 -4.02 -7.94 0.33
C ARG A 186 -2.52 -8.25 0.35
N GLY A 187 -1.85 -8.05 1.48
CA GLY A 187 -0.45 -8.42 1.66
C GLY A 187 -0.19 -9.93 1.69
N ILE A 188 -1.23 -10.74 1.87
CA ILE A 188 -1.15 -12.20 1.97
C ILE A 188 -1.75 -12.87 0.73
N VAL A 189 -2.93 -12.42 0.29
CA VAL A 189 -3.70 -13.05 -0.81
C VAL A 189 -3.78 -12.21 -2.09
N GLY A 190 -3.17 -11.02 -2.12
CA GLY A 190 -3.24 -10.10 -3.25
C GLY A 190 -4.66 -9.56 -3.47
N ASN A 191 -5.23 -9.76 -4.66
CA ASN A 191 -6.64 -9.46 -4.97
C ASN A 191 -7.61 -10.62 -4.60
N GLY A 192 -7.13 -11.64 -3.88
CA GLY A 192 -7.86 -12.86 -3.54
C GLY A 192 -7.64 -14.02 -4.54
N SER A 193 -6.84 -13.82 -5.59
CA SER A 193 -6.52 -14.87 -6.60
C SER A 193 -5.50 -15.89 -6.10
N THR A 194 -4.67 -15.53 -5.13
CA THR A 194 -3.67 -16.43 -4.54
C THR A 194 -4.25 -17.11 -3.31
N SER A 195 -4.06 -18.43 -3.20
CA SER A 195 -4.52 -19.18 -2.04
C SER A 195 -3.68 -18.84 -0.82
N ALA A 196 -4.33 -18.52 0.30
CA ALA A 196 -3.66 -18.38 1.58
C ALA A 196 -2.89 -19.67 1.93
N VAL A 197 -1.82 -19.59 2.73
CA VAL A 197 -0.97 -20.75 3.10
C VAL A 197 -0.81 -20.81 4.61
N GLY A 198 -0.75 -22.03 5.18
CA GLY A 198 -0.53 -22.24 6.61
C GLY A 198 -1.72 -21.82 7.48
N TRP A 199 -1.46 -21.08 8.56
CA TRP A 199 -2.47 -20.60 9.52
C TRP A 199 -3.47 -19.60 8.94
N ASN A 200 -3.20 -19.00 7.78
CA ASN A 200 -4.11 -18.04 7.13
C ASN A 200 -5.22 -18.74 6.30
N ARG A 201 -5.31 -20.08 6.31
CA ARG A 201 -6.38 -20.82 5.63
C ARG A 201 -7.59 -20.99 6.55
N ALA A 202 -8.78 -20.83 5.99
CA ALA A 202 -10.03 -21.25 6.65
C ALA A 202 -10.00 -22.78 6.89
N ILE A 203 -10.52 -23.24 8.02
CA ILE A 203 -10.48 -24.67 8.38
C ILE A 203 -11.24 -25.53 7.37
N TRP A 204 -12.35 -25.02 6.84
CA TRP A 204 -13.10 -25.71 5.78
C TRP A 204 -12.27 -25.94 4.51
N SER A 205 -11.37 -25.01 4.16
CA SER A 205 -10.44 -25.19 3.05
C SER A 205 -9.47 -26.34 3.32
N TYR A 206 -9.01 -26.52 4.55
CA TYR A 206 -8.14 -27.65 4.92
C TYR A 206 -8.85 -29.00 4.74
N LEU A 207 -10.12 -29.08 5.12
CA LEU A 207 -10.94 -30.29 5.00
C LEU A 207 -11.32 -30.65 3.56
N ARG A 208 -11.37 -29.66 2.65
CA ARG A 208 -11.80 -29.86 1.25
C ARG A 208 -10.65 -30.07 0.27
N THR A 209 -9.41 -29.81 0.68
CA THR A 209 -8.24 -29.95 -0.21
C THR A 209 -7.74 -31.40 -0.20
N THR A 210 -8.28 -32.23 -1.08
CA THR A 210 -7.84 -33.63 -1.27
C THR A 210 -6.66 -33.77 -2.24
N THR A 211 -6.32 -32.72 -2.98
CA THR A 211 -5.15 -32.68 -3.88
C THR A 211 -4.04 -31.82 -3.28
N PRO A 212 -2.81 -32.34 -3.08
CA PRO A 212 -1.69 -31.52 -2.70
C PRO A 212 -1.47 -30.48 -3.80
N VAL A 213 -1.82 -29.22 -3.51
CA VAL A 213 -1.46 -28.10 -4.38
C VAL A 213 0.05 -28.04 -4.38
N THR A 214 0.67 -28.53 -5.45
CA THR A 214 2.09 -28.29 -5.73
C THR A 214 2.27 -26.78 -5.64
N PRO A 215 3.07 -26.24 -4.71
CA PRO A 215 3.25 -24.80 -4.61
C PRO A 215 3.90 -24.37 -5.92
N LEU A 216 3.12 -23.74 -6.81
CA LEU A 216 3.68 -22.94 -7.89
C LEU A 216 4.64 -21.99 -7.18
N ALA A 217 5.92 -22.04 -7.54
CA ALA A 217 6.99 -21.30 -6.88
C ALA A 217 6.52 -19.86 -6.65
N SER A 218 6.18 -19.56 -5.40
CA SER A 218 5.58 -18.28 -5.04
C SER A 218 6.72 -17.27 -5.09
N SER A 219 6.71 -16.43 -6.12
CA SER A 219 7.58 -15.27 -6.26
C SER A 219 7.29 -14.17 -5.22
N VAL A 220 6.37 -14.40 -4.28
CA VAL A 220 6.09 -13.48 -3.18
C VAL A 220 7.08 -13.79 -2.03
N PRO A 221 8.07 -12.92 -1.76
CA PRO A 221 8.99 -13.14 -0.65
C PRO A 221 8.21 -13.23 0.66
N ARG A 222 8.48 -14.27 1.45
CA ARG A 222 7.92 -14.44 2.81
C ARG A 222 8.31 -13.22 3.65
N ARG A 223 7.39 -12.28 3.83
CA ARG A 223 7.59 -11.16 4.74
C ARG A 223 7.60 -11.72 6.17
N ARG A 224 8.73 -11.58 6.87
CA ARG A 224 8.80 -11.93 8.30
C ARG A 224 7.71 -11.14 9.03
N VAL A 225 6.91 -11.83 9.85
CA VAL A 225 6.00 -11.21 10.81
C VAL A 225 6.88 -10.46 11.82
N ASN A 226 7.13 -9.18 11.57
CA ASN A 226 7.75 -8.31 12.55
C ASN A 226 6.79 -8.13 13.72
N LEU A 227 7.31 -8.14 14.94
CA LEU A 227 6.54 -7.83 16.14
C LEU A 227 5.78 -6.50 15.89
N PRO A 228 4.46 -6.43 16.12
CA PRO A 228 3.70 -5.21 15.92
C PRO A 228 4.35 -4.07 16.73
N ASN A 229 4.70 -2.97 16.06
CA ASN A 229 5.33 -1.83 16.72
C ASN A 229 4.24 -0.82 17.16
N PRO A 230 3.78 -0.82 18.43
CA PRO A 230 2.72 0.10 18.88
C PRO A 230 3.14 1.57 18.81
N CYS A 231 4.44 1.87 18.80
CA CYS A 231 4.93 3.23 18.59
C CYS A 231 4.61 3.75 17.19
N LEU A 232 4.44 2.89 16.18
CA LEU A 232 4.01 3.31 14.84
C LEU A 232 2.57 3.85 14.88
N THR A 233 1.68 3.13 15.57
CA THR A 233 0.28 3.54 15.78
C THR A 233 0.20 4.86 16.54
N LEU A 234 1.03 5.05 17.57
CA LEU A 234 1.11 6.31 18.33
C LEU A 234 1.70 7.46 17.52
N ARG A 235 2.73 7.19 16.71
CA ARG A 235 3.35 8.19 15.82
C ARG A 235 2.38 8.70 14.75
N LEU A 236 1.40 7.89 14.37
CA LEU A 236 0.33 8.27 13.45
C LEU A 236 -0.52 9.43 13.97
N LEU A 237 -0.64 9.59 15.29
CA LEU A 237 -1.33 10.72 15.92
C LEU A 237 -0.62 12.05 15.68
N SER A 238 0.70 12.02 15.45
CA SER A 238 1.48 13.22 15.13
C SER A 238 1.42 13.58 13.63
N HIS A 239 0.72 12.79 12.81
CA HIS A 239 0.58 13.05 11.39
C HIS A 239 -0.52 14.09 11.13
N ARG A 240 -0.16 15.22 10.50
CA ARG A 240 -0.95 16.47 10.54
C ARG A 240 -2.40 16.40 10.01
N PRO A 241 -2.76 15.65 8.95
CA PRO A 241 -4.18 15.46 8.61
C PRO A 241 -4.84 14.32 9.41
N VAL A 242 -4.16 13.18 9.56
CA VAL A 242 -4.74 11.95 10.14
C VAL A 242 -4.98 12.11 11.63
N GLY A 243 -4.03 12.65 12.38
CA GLY A 243 -4.14 12.86 13.84
C GLY A 243 -5.28 13.79 14.24
N LEU A 244 -5.53 14.85 13.46
CA LEU A 244 -6.65 15.78 13.71
C LEU A 244 -8.01 15.11 13.48
N VAL A 245 -8.15 14.33 12.41
CA VAL A 245 -9.39 13.57 12.15
C VAL A 245 -9.59 12.47 13.20
N LEU A 246 -8.52 11.79 13.64
CA LEU A 246 -8.58 10.81 14.73
C LEU A 246 -9.04 11.45 16.04
N LEU A 247 -8.53 12.63 16.39
CA LEU A 247 -8.93 13.37 17.57
C LEU A 247 -10.39 13.82 17.48
N ALA A 248 -10.80 14.42 16.36
CA ALA A 248 -12.18 14.81 16.10
C ALA A 248 -13.14 13.61 16.26
N ASN A 249 -12.79 12.47 15.66
CA ASN A 249 -13.58 11.26 15.76
C ASN A 249 -13.68 10.71 17.19
N GLY A 250 -12.58 10.78 17.94
CA GLY A 250 -12.54 10.39 19.34
C GLY A 250 -13.39 11.29 20.24
N VAL A 251 -13.40 12.61 20.01
CA VAL A 251 -14.25 13.56 20.74
C VAL A 251 -15.73 13.32 20.46
N VAL A 252 -16.11 13.13 19.19
CA VAL A 252 -17.51 12.81 18.81
C VAL A 252 -18.00 11.55 19.53
N PHE A 253 -17.18 10.50 19.56
CA PHE A 253 -17.51 9.27 20.25
C PHE A 253 -17.50 9.39 21.77
N SER A 254 -16.58 10.19 22.33
CA SER A 254 -16.53 10.47 23.77
C SER A 254 -17.79 11.18 24.25
N SER A 255 -18.26 12.18 23.49
CA SER A 255 -19.54 12.86 23.75
C SER A 255 -20.72 11.91 23.68
N TYR A 256 -20.73 10.97 22.73
CA TYR A 256 -21.75 9.93 22.65
C TYR A 256 -21.78 9.05 23.92
N TYR A 257 -20.62 8.54 24.36
CA TYR A 257 -20.52 7.71 25.56
C TYR A 257 -20.80 8.46 26.86
N ALA A 258 -20.47 9.76 26.93
CA ALA A 258 -20.84 10.60 28.07
C ALA A 258 -22.37 10.68 28.22
N VAL A 259 -23.09 10.85 27.10
CA VAL A 259 -24.56 10.88 27.11
C VAL A 259 -25.13 9.52 27.49
N THR A 260 -24.72 8.44 26.81
CA THR A 260 -25.30 7.11 27.04
C THR A 260 -25.01 6.53 28.43
N ALA A 261 -23.83 6.77 28.99
CA ALA A 261 -23.46 6.29 30.33
C ALA A 261 -24.22 7.02 31.47
N GLY A 262 -24.72 8.23 31.21
CA GLY A 262 -25.50 9.00 32.18
C GLY A 262 -26.98 8.63 32.22
N ILE A 263 -27.54 8.08 31.14
CA ILE A 263 -28.99 7.79 31.00
C ILE A 263 -29.51 6.89 32.13
N PRO A 264 -28.92 5.72 32.45
CA PRO A 264 -29.48 4.84 33.48
C PRO A 264 -29.54 5.48 34.87
N ALA A 265 -28.49 6.22 35.24
CA ALA A 265 -28.42 6.88 36.54
C ALA A 265 -29.38 8.06 36.64
N LEU A 266 -29.55 8.83 35.57
CA LEU A 266 -30.46 9.98 35.53
C LEU A 266 -31.92 9.54 35.44
N PHE A 267 -32.24 8.56 34.62
CA PHE A 267 -33.62 8.17 34.36
C PHE A 267 -34.19 7.37 35.54
N HIS A 268 -33.38 6.52 36.16
CA HIS A 268 -33.77 5.89 37.43
C HIS A 268 -34.00 6.94 38.53
N ARG A 269 -33.14 7.97 38.63
CA ARG A 269 -33.26 8.99 39.69
C ARG A 269 -34.43 9.97 39.47
N ILE A 270 -34.67 10.39 38.23
CA ILE A 270 -35.63 11.46 37.90
C ILE A 270 -37.02 10.88 37.66
N TYR A 271 -37.10 9.73 36.99
CA TYR A 271 -38.35 9.15 36.50
C TYR A 271 -38.70 7.81 37.17
N ASP A 272 -37.85 7.30 38.08
CA ASP A 272 -38.05 6.03 38.81
C ASP A 272 -38.24 4.82 37.89
N LEU A 273 -37.59 4.84 36.73
CA LEU A 273 -37.71 3.77 35.74
C LEU A 273 -36.98 2.50 36.17
N ASP A 274 -37.57 1.35 35.82
CA ASP A 274 -36.97 0.03 35.98
C ASP A 274 -35.96 -0.31 34.86
N ASP A 275 -35.21 -1.41 35.01
CA ASP A 275 -34.18 -1.85 34.04
C ASP A 275 -34.76 -2.05 32.62
N LEU A 276 -36.00 -2.50 32.46
CA LEU A 276 -36.61 -2.70 31.14
C LEU A 276 -37.00 -1.36 30.51
N GLU A 277 -37.62 -0.48 31.29
CA GLU A 277 -38.04 0.85 30.88
C GLU A 277 -36.83 1.71 30.48
N ILE A 278 -35.73 1.62 31.22
CA ILE A 278 -34.45 2.24 30.86
C ILE A 278 -33.93 1.65 29.54
N GLY A 279 -34.00 0.33 29.35
CA GLY A 279 -33.60 -0.33 28.10
C GLY A 279 -34.40 0.14 26.88
N LEU A 280 -35.71 0.32 27.03
CA LEU A 280 -36.60 0.81 25.96
C LEU A 280 -36.30 2.25 25.55
N CYS A 281 -35.75 3.08 26.45
CA CYS A 281 -35.36 4.46 26.14
C CYS A 281 -34.25 4.57 25.07
N PHE A 282 -33.53 3.48 24.77
CA PHE A 282 -32.49 3.45 23.73
C PHE A 282 -33.04 3.17 22.31
N ILE A 283 -34.33 2.84 22.15
CA ILE A 283 -34.94 2.57 20.83
C ILE A 283 -34.80 3.78 19.87
N PRO A 284 -35.14 5.03 20.27
CA PRO A 284 -35.02 6.18 19.37
C PRO A 284 -33.57 6.49 18.97
N ALA A 285 -32.62 6.28 19.87
CA ALA A 285 -31.19 6.39 19.57
C ALA A 285 -30.77 5.40 18.47
N GLY A 286 -31.31 4.19 18.50
CA GLY A 286 -31.05 3.17 17.48
C GLY A 286 -31.66 3.42 16.13
N LEU A 287 -32.92 3.84 16.11
CA LEU A 287 -33.59 4.20 14.86
C LEU A 287 -32.90 5.39 14.17
N GLY A 288 -32.47 6.39 14.94
CA GLY A 288 -31.71 7.54 14.42
C GLY A 288 -30.37 7.13 13.84
N SER A 289 -29.65 6.25 14.52
CA SER A 289 -28.34 5.77 14.07
C SER A 289 -28.47 4.84 12.84
N LEU A 290 -29.52 4.02 12.77
CA LEU A 290 -29.83 3.15 11.63
C LEU A 290 -30.18 3.95 10.37
N PHE A 291 -31.04 4.96 10.51
CA PHE A 291 -31.42 5.84 9.40
C PHE A 291 -30.22 6.68 8.92
N SER A 292 -29.36 7.11 9.84
CA SER A 292 -28.10 7.80 9.52
C SER A 292 -27.16 6.94 8.68
N ALA A 293 -26.93 5.68 9.06
CA ALA A 293 -26.02 4.79 8.36
C ALA A 293 -26.42 4.55 6.89
N THR A 294 -27.72 4.39 6.63
CA THR A 294 -28.26 4.10 5.29
C THR A 294 -28.38 5.37 4.44
N ALA A 295 -28.96 6.43 4.97
CA ALA A 295 -29.16 7.69 4.24
C ALA A 295 -27.82 8.37 3.94
N ASN A 296 -26.89 8.39 4.90
CA ASN A 296 -25.60 9.05 4.74
C ASN A 296 -24.71 8.32 3.73
N GLY A 297 -24.68 6.97 3.72
CA GLY A 297 -23.91 6.21 2.72
C GLY A 297 -24.36 6.51 1.28
N VAL A 298 -25.67 6.58 1.06
CA VAL A 298 -26.24 6.93 -0.26
C VAL A 298 -25.94 8.39 -0.63
N LEU A 299 -26.09 9.31 0.31
CA LEU A 299 -25.88 10.74 0.09
C LEU A 299 -24.41 11.06 -0.17
N VAL A 300 -23.51 10.41 0.56
CA VAL A 300 -22.04 10.53 0.44
C VAL A 300 -21.55 9.97 -0.89
N ASP A 301 -22.12 8.87 -1.38
CA ASP A 301 -21.79 8.33 -2.70
C ASP A 301 -22.42 9.15 -3.84
N TRP A 302 -23.62 9.72 -3.63
CA TRP A 302 -24.23 10.65 -4.56
C TRP A 302 -23.41 11.93 -4.73
N ASN A 303 -22.97 12.55 -3.63
CA ASN A 303 -22.17 13.78 -3.69
C ASN A 303 -20.78 13.51 -4.29
N TYR A 304 -20.16 12.37 -3.97
CA TYR A 304 -18.93 11.95 -4.62
C TYR A 304 -19.07 11.79 -6.14
N ARG A 305 -20.16 11.15 -6.61
CA ARG A 305 -20.48 11.02 -8.05
C ARG A 305 -20.80 12.36 -8.70
N ARG A 306 -21.47 13.27 -7.99
CA ARG A 306 -21.79 14.62 -8.45
C ARG A 306 -20.53 15.47 -8.61
N THR A 307 -19.66 15.51 -7.62
CA THR A 307 -18.41 16.28 -7.66
C THR A 307 -17.47 15.76 -8.75
N ARG A 308 -17.43 14.44 -8.99
CA ARG A 308 -16.65 13.90 -10.12
C ARG A 308 -17.25 14.17 -11.50
N ARG A 309 -18.58 14.12 -11.64
CA ARG A 309 -19.23 14.54 -12.90
C ARG A 309 -18.96 16.01 -13.20
N ASN A 310 -18.98 16.86 -12.19
CA ASN A 310 -18.67 18.29 -12.34
C ASN A 310 -17.19 18.54 -12.65
N ALA A 311 -16.30 17.61 -12.33
CA ALA A 311 -14.88 17.63 -12.67
C ALA A 311 -14.55 16.93 -14.01
N GLY A 312 -15.55 16.49 -14.78
CA GLY A 312 -15.36 15.89 -16.11
C GLY A 312 -14.81 14.46 -16.15
N GLN A 313 -14.65 13.78 -15.00
CA GLN A 313 -14.05 12.44 -14.92
C GLN A 313 -15.12 11.33 -14.87
N THR A 314 -14.96 10.27 -15.68
CA THR A 314 -15.92 9.14 -15.74
C THR A 314 -15.63 8.07 -14.69
N VAL A 315 -16.67 7.59 -14.01
CA VAL A 315 -16.56 6.57 -12.95
C VAL A 315 -16.64 5.17 -13.55
N HIS A 316 -15.50 4.48 -13.67
CA HIS A 316 -15.49 3.05 -14.01
C HIS A 316 -15.66 2.18 -12.77
N ASN A 317 -16.67 1.29 -12.78
CA ASN A 317 -16.89 0.33 -11.70
C ASN A 317 -15.74 -0.69 -11.64
N ASN A 318 -15.29 -1.04 -10.43
CA ASN A 318 -14.35 -2.14 -10.17
C ASN A 318 -12.89 -1.93 -10.64
N GLN A 319 -12.50 -0.71 -11.02
CA GLN A 319 -11.11 -0.32 -11.35
C GLN A 319 -10.50 0.62 -10.30
N LYS A 320 -9.16 0.60 -10.18
CA LYS A 320 -8.38 1.52 -9.35
C LYS A 320 -8.52 2.93 -9.94
N GLN A 321 -8.89 3.90 -9.12
CA GLN A 321 -9.10 5.29 -9.56
C GLN A 321 -8.17 6.20 -8.78
N ASP A 322 -7.52 7.13 -9.46
CA ASP A 322 -6.60 8.05 -8.82
C ASP A 322 -7.33 9.01 -7.89
N ILE A 323 -6.75 9.10 -6.70
CA ILE A 323 -7.27 9.82 -5.54
C ILE A 323 -6.47 11.12 -5.32
N ILE A 324 -5.50 11.40 -6.20
CA ILE A 324 -4.50 12.46 -6.06
C ILE A 324 -5.03 13.80 -6.59
N GLU A 325 -5.72 13.79 -7.72
CA GLU A 325 -6.31 15.01 -8.33
C GLU A 325 -7.75 15.30 -7.88
N PHE A 326 -8.40 14.38 -7.15
CA PHE A 326 -9.79 14.54 -6.73
C PHE A 326 -9.90 15.13 -5.31
N PRO A 327 -10.62 16.26 -5.10
CA PRO A 327 -10.83 16.88 -3.78
C PRO A 327 -11.83 16.07 -2.93
N ILE A 328 -11.38 14.91 -2.44
CA ILE A 328 -12.20 13.95 -1.70
C ILE A 328 -12.63 14.49 -0.34
N GLU A 329 -11.79 15.28 0.31
CA GLU A 329 -12.07 15.93 1.59
C GLU A 329 -13.29 16.84 1.45
N GLN A 330 -13.34 17.64 0.38
CA GLN A 330 -14.45 18.56 0.12
C GLN A 330 -15.73 17.80 -0.24
N ALA A 331 -15.62 16.76 -1.07
CA ALA A 331 -16.76 15.94 -1.49
C ALA A 331 -17.43 15.18 -0.33
N ARG A 332 -16.65 14.79 0.71
CA ARG A 332 -17.16 14.04 1.87
C ARG A 332 -17.60 14.97 3.02
N LEU A 333 -16.91 16.10 3.25
CA LEU A 333 -17.20 17.02 4.35
C LEU A 333 -18.35 18.00 4.09
N GLN A 334 -18.73 18.26 2.82
CA GLN A 334 -19.89 19.10 2.48
C GLN A 334 -21.23 18.59 3.05
N ILE A 335 -21.34 17.29 3.30
CA ILE A 335 -22.53 16.66 3.90
C ILE A 335 -22.50 16.72 5.45
N GLY A 336 -21.35 17.05 6.06
CA GLY A 336 -21.16 17.06 7.51
C GLY A 336 -21.51 18.37 8.23
N LEU A 337 -21.94 19.42 7.52
CA LEU A 337 -22.35 20.70 8.13
C LEU A 337 -23.80 20.63 8.68
N PRO A 338 -24.13 21.34 9.79
CA PRO A 338 -25.26 20.96 10.64
C PRO A 338 -26.61 21.45 10.11
N MET A 339 -27.57 20.52 9.98
CA MET A 339 -28.99 20.82 9.81
C MET A 339 -29.69 20.84 11.19
N THR A 340 -30.30 21.97 11.55
CA THR A 340 -31.28 22.15 12.67
C THR A 340 -32.33 23.17 12.21
N PRO A 341 -33.66 23.09 12.48
CA PRO A 341 -34.34 22.99 13.81
C PRO A 341 -35.71 22.22 13.77
N PRO A 342 -36.75 22.46 14.63
CA PRO A 342 -36.89 22.38 16.11
C PRO A 342 -37.86 21.27 16.65
N LEU A 343 -37.55 20.82 17.87
CA LEU A 343 -38.31 20.23 19.00
C LEU A 343 -39.56 19.30 18.85
N LEU A 344 -39.38 18.02 19.26
CA LEU A 344 -40.30 17.21 20.08
C LEU A 344 -39.46 16.55 21.22
N VAL A 345 -39.75 16.85 22.48
CA VAL A 345 -38.70 17.45 23.36
C VAL A 345 -37.57 16.54 23.90
N ALA A 346 -37.71 15.21 23.99
CA ALA A 346 -36.61 14.37 24.50
C ALA A 346 -36.22 13.23 23.55
N LEU A 347 -37.17 12.40 23.11
CA LEU A 347 -36.86 11.24 22.26
C LEU A 347 -36.54 11.62 20.81
N VAL A 348 -37.19 12.65 20.26
CA VAL A 348 -36.84 13.17 18.92
C VAL A 348 -35.52 13.93 18.98
N VAL A 349 -35.21 14.61 20.08
CA VAL A 349 -33.91 15.26 20.30
C VAL A 349 -32.80 14.21 20.39
N VAL A 350 -32.99 13.11 21.16
CA VAL A 350 -32.05 11.99 21.22
C VAL A 350 -31.87 11.34 19.84
N PHE A 351 -32.97 11.16 19.08
CA PHE A 351 -32.90 10.65 17.70
C PHE A 351 -32.04 11.56 16.81
N ILE A 352 -32.27 12.88 16.80
CA ILE A 352 -31.52 13.84 15.98
C ILE A 352 -30.05 13.88 16.40
N ILE A 353 -29.77 13.92 17.71
CA ILE A 353 -28.40 13.93 18.24
C ILE A 353 -27.67 12.64 17.82
N CYS A 354 -28.28 11.47 18.02
CA CYS A 354 -27.68 10.21 17.62
C CYS A 354 -27.51 10.09 16.10
N PHE A 355 -28.45 10.60 15.31
CA PHE A 355 -28.34 10.65 13.85
C PHE A 355 -27.13 11.48 13.40
N CYS A 356 -26.98 12.70 13.91
CA CYS A 356 -25.89 13.62 13.54
C CYS A 356 -24.52 13.11 14.01
N ILE A 357 -24.43 12.62 15.24
CA ILE A 357 -23.20 12.06 15.81
C ILE A 357 -22.74 10.85 15.00
N THR A 358 -23.66 9.94 14.69
CA THR A 358 -23.36 8.74 13.90
C THR A 358 -22.97 9.06 12.47
N ALA A 359 -23.62 10.07 11.86
CA ALA A 359 -23.28 10.53 10.52
C ALA A 359 -21.85 11.09 10.47
N ALA A 360 -21.52 11.99 11.39
CA ALA A 360 -20.19 12.58 11.50
C ALA A 360 -19.12 11.51 11.76
N TYR A 361 -19.40 10.58 12.68
CA TYR A 361 -18.52 9.45 12.99
C TYR A 361 -18.23 8.60 11.74
N ASN A 362 -19.27 8.20 11.00
CA ASN A 362 -19.10 7.37 9.80
C ASN A 362 -18.28 8.07 8.72
N VAL A 363 -18.54 9.36 8.48
CA VAL A 363 -17.81 10.16 7.48
C VAL A 363 -16.33 10.26 7.84
N MET A 364 -16.02 10.56 9.11
CA MET A 364 -14.63 10.62 9.58
C MET A 364 -13.95 9.25 9.52
N ASN A 365 -14.65 8.17 9.87
CA ASN A 365 -14.10 6.81 9.81
C ASN A 365 -13.74 6.40 8.37
N ILE A 366 -14.57 6.76 7.39
CA ILE A 366 -14.27 6.57 5.97
C ILE A 366 -13.06 7.41 5.55
N LEU A 367 -13.05 8.70 5.93
CA LEU A 367 -11.96 9.62 5.60
C LEU A 367 -10.61 9.14 6.16
N ILE A 368 -10.59 8.59 7.38
CA ILE A 368 -9.37 8.04 8.00
C ILE A 368 -8.77 6.89 7.17
N VAL A 369 -9.63 5.99 6.66
CA VAL A 369 -9.20 4.87 5.81
C VAL A 369 -8.71 5.37 4.44
N ASP A 370 -9.37 6.38 3.89
CA ASP A 370 -9.00 6.95 2.60
C ASP A 370 -7.69 7.77 2.67
N LEU A 371 -7.44 8.48 3.79
CA LEU A 371 -6.21 9.23 4.03
C LEU A 371 -4.97 8.34 4.21
N TYR A 372 -5.15 7.06 4.57
CA TYR A 372 -4.05 6.14 4.85
C TYR A 372 -4.36 4.72 4.38
N TYR A 373 -4.58 4.60 3.07
CA TYR A 373 -5.06 3.38 2.42
C TYR A 373 -4.04 2.23 2.35
N GLU A 374 -2.75 2.50 2.53
CA GLU A 374 -1.70 1.46 2.44
C GLU A 374 -1.74 0.48 3.60
N THR A 375 -2.09 0.95 4.80
CA THR A 375 -2.18 0.13 6.01
C THR A 375 -3.48 0.43 6.77
N PRO A 376 -4.65 0.08 6.20
CA PRO A 376 -5.94 0.44 6.78
C PRO A 376 -6.10 -0.15 8.17
N ALA A 377 -5.63 -1.38 8.41
CA ALA A 377 -5.68 -2.02 9.72
C ALA A 377 -4.94 -1.23 10.82
N THR A 378 -3.77 -0.64 10.52
CA THR A 378 -2.97 0.10 11.52
C THR A 378 -3.65 1.40 11.91
N VAL A 379 -4.21 2.11 10.91
CA VAL A 379 -4.89 3.38 11.14
C VAL A 379 -6.23 3.16 11.83
N MET A 380 -6.91 2.06 11.49
CA MET A 380 -8.12 1.67 12.20
C MET A 380 -7.87 1.26 13.64
N ALA A 381 -6.74 0.62 13.93
CA ALA A 381 -6.30 0.37 15.29
C ALA A 381 -6.02 1.69 16.05
N ALA A 382 -5.37 2.67 15.40
CA ALA A 382 -5.16 4.00 15.99
C ALA A 382 -6.48 4.73 16.28
N ASN A 383 -7.44 4.67 15.35
CA ASN A 383 -8.76 5.25 15.54
C ASN A 383 -9.50 4.60 16.71
N ASN A 384 -9.49 3.27 16.77
CA ASN A 384 -10.12 2.55 17.88
C ASN A 384 -9.46 2.89 19.22
N LEU A 385 -8.13 3.01 19.25
CA LEU A 385 -7.37 3.41 20.43
C LEU A 385 -7.84 4.78 20.94
N VAL A 386 -7.71 5.85 20.14
CA VAL A 386 -8.07 7.23 20.54
C VAL A 386 -9.50 7.30 21.02
N ARG A 387 -10.39 6.71 20.24
CA ARG A 387 -11.83 6.69 20.49
C ARG A 387 -12.19 5.99 21.80
N CYS A 388 -11.66 4.79 22.02
CA CYS A 388 -11.95 4.01 23.22
C CYS A 388 -11.35 4.68 24.46
N PHE A 389 -10.15 5.26 24.37
CA PHE A 389 -9.54 6.00 25.48
C PHE A 389 -10.36 7.24 25.87
N LEU A 390 -10.75 8.06 24.89
CA LEU A 390 -11.56 9.25 25.15
C LEU A 390 -12.98 8.89 25.60
N GLY A 391 -13.59 7.85 25.03
CA GLY A 391 -14.90 7.35 25.46
C GLY A 391 -14.87 6.80 26.89
N ALA A 392 -13.83 6.06 27.24
CA ALA A 392 -13.62 5.57 28.59
C ALA A 392 -13.43 6.72 29.59
N GLY A 393 -12.61 7.72 29.24
CA GLY A 393 -12.45 8.93 30.04
C GLY A 393 -13.78 9.66 30.29
N ALA A 394 -14.59 9.83 29.25
CA ALA A 394 -15.91 10.46 29.36
C ALA A 394 -16.86 9.67 30.27
N ALA A 395 -16.99 8.36 30.08
CA ALA A 395 -17.89 7.52 30.88
C ALA A 395 -17.47 7.47 32.36
N ALA A 396 -16.16 7.52 32.65
CA ALA A 396 -15.65 7.57 34.02
C ALA A 396 -15.95 8.92 34.71
N VAL A 397 -15.84 10.03 33.96
CA VAL A 397 -15.95 11.38 34.52
C VAL A 397 -17.40 11.86 34.60
N VAL A 398 -18.30 11.42 33.72
CA VAL A 398 -19.64 12.01 33.57
C VAL A 398 -20.48 11.94 34.86
N ASN A 399 -20.54 10.79 35.52
CA ASN A 399 -21.36 10.63 36.73
C ASN A 399 -20.80 11.41 37.94
N PRO A 400 -19.49 11.38 38.23
CA PRO A 400 -18.88 12.28 39.20
C PRO A 400 -19.10 13.76 38.88
N LEU A 401 -19.02 14.14 37.60
CA LEU A 401 -19.20 15.52 37.16
C LEU A 401 -20.65 15.98 37.36
N ILE A 402 -21.63 15.15 37.00
CA ILE A 402 -23.06 15.38 37.27
C ILE A 402 -23.31 15.64 38.76
N LYS A 403 -22.66 14.88 39.65
CA LYS A 403 -22.82 15.05 41.10
C LYS A 403 -22.21 16.36 41.63
N ARG A 404 -21.12 16.85 41.01
CA ARG A 404 -20.40 18.05 41.49
C ARG A 404 -20.96 19.35 40.93
N ILE A 405 -21.20 19.42 39.63
CA ILE A 405 -21.59 20.67 38.94
C ILE A 405 -23.02 20.63 38.38
N GLY A 406 -23.73 19.51 38.56
CA GLY A 406 -25.09 19.33 38.07
C GLY A 406 -25.17 18.86 36.62
N VAL A 407 -26.37 18.40 36.25
CA VAL A 407 -26.67 17.79 34.94
C VAL A 407 -26.47 18.79 33.80
N GLN A 408 -27.00 20.01 33.96
CA GLN A 408 -27.00 21.04 32.93
C GLN A 408 -25.58 21.47 32.53
N TRP A 409 -24.73 21.79 33.51
CA TRP A 409 -23.35 22.20 33.26
C TRP A 409 -22.49 21.06 32.71
N THR A 410 -22.74 19.83 33.14
CA THR A 410 -22.03 18.65 32.60
C THR A 410 -22.30 18.49 31.10
N TYR A 411 -23.56 18.54 30.68
CA TYR A 411 -23.89 18.41 29.25
C TYR A 411 -23.57 19.67 28.43
N CYS A 412 -23.51 20.84 29.07
CA CYS A 412 -22.97 22.05 28.43
C CYS A 412 -21.48 21.88 28.07
N LEU A 413 -20.67 21.31 28.98
CA LEU A 413 -19.27 20.98 28.70
C LEU A 413 -19.11 19.95 27.58
N VAL A 414 -19.95 18.91 27.56
CA VAL A 414 -19.96 17.90 26.47
C VAL A 414 -20.32 18.54 25.13
N SER A 415 -21.32 19.43 25.11
CA SER A 415 -21.70 20.18 23.90
C SER A 415 -20.59 21.13 23.44
N GLY A 416 -19.90 21.79 24.37
CA GLY A 416 -18.73 22.63 24.06
C GLY A 416 -17.58 21.82 23.44
N ALA A 417 -17.29 20.63 23.97
CA ALA A 417 -16.31 19.71 23.38
C ALA A 417 -16.71 19.28 21.96
N MET A 418 -18.00 19.03 21.72
CA MET A 418 -18.51 18.75 20.37
C MET A 418 -18.36 19.95 19.42
N ALA A 419 -18.62 21.17 19.90
CA ALA A 419 -18.47 22.38 19.09
C ALA A 419 -17.01 22.60 18.64
N LEU A 420 -16.02 22.18 19.44
CA LEU A 420 -14.59 22.22 19.09
C LEU A 420 -14.22 21.30 17.91
N VAL A 421 -15.05 20.30 17.58
CA VAL A 421 -14.82 19.43 16.42
C VAL A 421 -14.94 20.21 15.11
N ILE A 422 -15.85 21.19 15.06
CA ILE A 422 -16.12 22.00 13.85
C ILE A 422 -14.86 22.75 13.37
N PRO A 423 -14.14 23.55 14.19
CA PRO A 423 -12.92 24.21 13.74
C PRO A 423 -11.78 23.22 13.43
N ILE A 424 -11.68 22.09 14.14
CA ILE A 424 -10.68 21.04 13.84
C ILE A 424 -10.91 20.49 12.43
N LEU A 425 -12.15 20.12 12.11
CA LEU A 425 -12.51 19.65 10.77
C LEU A 425 -12.42 20.75 9.72
N GLY A 426 -12.70 22.01 10.07
CA GLY A 426 -12.51 23.16 9.19
C GLY A 426 -11.06 23.37 8.76
N ILE A 427 -10.11 23.17 9.68
CA ILE A 427 -8.67 23.21 9.35
C ILE A 427 -8.31 22.08 8.38
N VAL A 428 -8.80 20.86 8.63
CA VAL A 428 -8.57 19.72 7.73
C VAL A 428 -9.24 19.93 6.37
N TYR A 429 -10.42 20.55 6.33
CA TYR A 429 -11.14 20.87 5.09
C TYR A 429 -10.36 21.84 4.20
N VAL A 430 -9.77 22.89 4.79
CA VAL A 430 -9.04 23.92 4.04
C VAL A 430 -7.62 23.48 3.70
N LYS A 431 -6.87 22.95 4.68
CA LYS A 431 -5.43 22.67 4.53
C LYS A 431 -5.09 21.20 4.27
N GLY A 432 -6.06 20.29 4.39
CA GLY A 432 -5.83 18.85 4.25
C GLY A 432 -5.26 18.49 2.88
N TRP A 433 -5.77 19.11 1.82
CA TRP A 433 -5.23 18.96 0.47
C TRP A 433 -3.76 19.41 0.43
N GLU A 434 -3.45 20.64 0.80
CA GLU A 434 -2.08 21.17 0.77
C GLU A 434 -1.09 20.29 1.54
N TRP A 435 -1.49 19.78 2.72
CA TRP A 435 -0.65 18.89 3.50
C TRP A 435 -0.40 17.56 2.81
N ARG A 436 -1.41 16.97 2.16
CA ARG A 436 -1.24 15.76 1.36
C ARG A 436 -0.37 16.00 0.14
N LYS A 437 -0.58 17.11 -0.57
CA LYS A 437 0.22 17.47 -1.75
C LYS A 437 1.68 17.61 -1.36
N LYS A 438 1.96 18.36 -0.29
CA LYS A 438 3.33 18.51 0.24
C LYS A 438 3.92 17.19 0.71
N GLN A 439 3.14 16.29 1.28
CA GLN A 439 3.59 14.96 1.67
C GLN A 439 3.87 14.05 0.48
N ALA A 440 3.03 14.10 -0.55
CA ALA A 440 3.25 13.39 -1.80
C ALA A 440 4.46 13.95 -2.53
N GLU A 441 4.64 15.27 -2.56
CA GLU A 441 5.83 15.94 -3.09
C GLU A 441 7.09 15.61 -2.29
N THR A 442 7.01 15.58 -0.95
CA THR A 442 8.14 15.21 -0.08
C THR A 442 8.44 13.72 -0.21
N ALA A 443 7.43 12.86 -0.31
CA ALA A 443 7.60 11.42 -0.49
C ALA A 443 8.13 11.11 -1.88
N ALA A 444 7.59 11.75 -2.92
CA ALA A 444 8.11 11.75 -4.28
C ALA A 444 9.55 12.24 -4.25
N GLN A 445 9.87 13.41 -3.69
CA GLN A 445 11.25 13.88 -3.50
C GLN A 445 12.10 12.91 -2.69
N LEU A 446 11.59 12.22 -1.68
CA LEU A 446 12.36 11.20 -0.94
C LEU A 446 12.51 9.91 -1.75
N GLN A 447 11.60 9.61 -2.66
CA GLN A 447 11.65 8.50 -3.59
C GLN A 447 12.48 8.85 -4.81
N THR A 448 12.55 10.13 -5.19
CA THR A 448 13.41 10.73 -6.20
C THR A 448 14.79 10.88 -5.61
N ASP A 449 14.98 11.25 -4.34
CA ASP A 449 16.24 11.26 -3.59
C ASP A 449 16.69 9.85 -3.25
N LYS A 450 15.75 8.94 -2.96
CA LYS A 450 16.07 7.51 -2.89
C LYS A 450 16.37 6.95 -4.26
N MET A 451 15.68 7.36 -5.33
CA MET A 451 16.02 7.02 -6.72
C MET A 451 17.29 7.74 -7.15
N ILE A 452 17.66 8.90 -6.61
CA ILE A 452 18.83 9.76 -6.87
C ILE A 452 20.01 9.34 -6.00
N SER A 453 19.78 8.63 -4.90
CA SER A 453 20.77 7.92 -4.08
C SER A 453 20.87 6.43 -4.44
N LEU A 454 19.80 5.87 -5.01
CA LEU A 454 19.79 4.63 -5.77
C LEU A 454 20.26 4.87 -7.19
N LEU A 455 20.28 6.10 -7.72
CA LEU A 455 20.88 6.43 -9.02
C LEU A 455 22.36 6.12 -8.89
N PRO A 456 23.18 6.60 -7.94
CA PRO A 456 24.55 6.12 -7.75
C PRO A 456 24.65 4.65 -7.29
N LEU A 457 23.57 3.86 -7.27
CA LEU A 457 23.51 2.41 -7.00
C LEU A 457 22.97 1.58 -8.20
N LEU A 458 22.12 2.17 -9.07
CA LEU A 458 21.53 1.68 -10.33
C LEU A 458 22.28 2.28 -11.52
N PHE A 459 22.37 3.61 -11.57
CA PHE A 459 23.51 4.29 -12.18
C PHE A 459 24.81 4.02 -11.43
N GLY A 460 24.89 3.47 -10.22
CA GLY A 460 26.19 3.06 -9.63
C GLY A 460 26.99 2.12 -10.52
N VAL A 461 26.31 1.39 -11.40
CA VAL A 461 26.93 0.58 -12.44
C VAL A 461 27.37 1.43 -13.64
N LEU A 462 26.65 2.51 -13.98
CA LEU A 462 27.00 3.43 -15.06
C LEU A 462 27.90 4.61 -14.62
N THR A 463 27.70 5.25 -13.48
CA THR A 463 28.56 6.24 -12.82
C THR A 463 29.81 5.63 -12.20
N GLU A 464 29.90 4.35 -11.79
CA GLU A 464 31.25 3.78 -11.59
C GLU A 464 31.94 3.55 -12.93
N ILE A 465 31.23 3.18 -14.01
CA ILE A 465 31.84 3.16 -15.35
C ILE A 465 32.17 4.58 -15.85
N PHE A 466 31.37 5.60 -15.55
CA PHE A 466 31.56 7.01 -15.97
C PHE A 466 32.46 7.82 -15.02
N GLN A 467 32.65 7.41 -13.76
CA GLN A 467 33.62 8.01 -12.82
C GLN A 467 34.96 7.26 -12.80
N ILE A 468 35.01 5.99 -13.23
CA ILE A 468 36.27 5.31 -13.57
C ILE A 468 36.75 5.72 -14.97
N PHE A 469 35.84 6.17 -15.86
CA PHE A 469 36.16 6.81 -17.14
C PHE A 469 35.66 8.26 -17.18
N PRO A 470 36.40 9.23 -16.59
CA PRO A 470 36.23 10.61 -17.01
C PRO A 470 36.35 10.66 -18.53
N TRP A 471 35.38 11.25 -19.21
CA TRP A 471 35.35 11.38 -20.66
C TRP A 471 36.54 12.24 -21.11
N THR A 472 37.70 11.61 -21.26
CA THR A 472 38.88 12.20 -21.86
C THR A 472 38.83 11.88 -23.34
N SER A 473 38.91 12.92 -24.17
CA SER A 473 38.83 12.96 -25.64
C SER A 473 39.84 12.08 -26.42
N GLY A 474 40.15 10.84 -25.99
CA GLY A 474 41.16 9.98 -26.61
C GLY A 474 41.01 8.48 -26.41
N LYS A 475 39.85 7.98 -25.92
CA LYS A 475 39.57 6.55 -25.66
C LYS A 475 38.29 6.06 -26.34
N GLU A 476 38.12 6.39 -27.61
CA GLU A 476 36.95 6.00 -28.40
C GLU A 476 37.22 4.68 -29.15
N LEU A 477 36.25 3.75 -29.11
CA LEU A 477 36.27 2.55 -29.94
C LEU A 477 35.55 2.86 -31.25
N GLN A 478 36.24 2.77 -32.37
CA GLN A 478 35.62 3.00 -33.67
C GLN A 478 35.06 1.68 -34.20
N ILE A 479 33.80 1.72 -34.65
CA ILE A 479 33.06 0.54 -35.09
C ILE A 479 32.46 0.84 -36.47
N ARG A 480 32.57 -0.12 -37.38
CA ARG A 480 31.99 -0.02 -38.72
C ARG A 480 31.44 -1.37 -39.17
N TYR A 481 30.16 -1.42 -39.50
CA TYR A 481 29.58 -2.59 -40.16
C TYR A 481 29.93 -2.60 -41.66
N PRO A 482 30.06 -3.78 -42.30
CA PRO A 482 30.38 -3.88 -43.73
C PRO A 482 29.41 -3.08 -44.60
N GLY A 483 29.95 -2.18 -45.43
CA GLY A 483 29.15 -1.31 -46.31
C GLY A 483 28.59 -0.04 -45.65
N GLY A 484 28.80 0.14 -44.33
CA GLY A 484 28.33 1.30 -43.57
C GLY A 484 29.40 2.36 -43.27
N VAL A 485 28.97 3.41 -42.57
CA VAL A 485 29.84 4.50 -42.07
C VAL A 485 30.40 4.12 -40.69
N TRP A 486 31.48 4.78 -40.26
CA TRP A 486 31.94 4.69 -38.88
C TRP A 486 30.90 5.24 -37.91
N ILE A 487 30.59 4.45 -36.88
CA ILE A 487 29.53 4.72 -35.91
C ILE A 487 30.03 5.73 -34.89
N ALA A 488 29.36 6.89 -34.82
CA ALA A 488 29.53 7.83 -33.72
C ALA A 488 28.70 7.39 -32.51
N PRO A 489 29.15 7.65 -31.27
CA PRO A 489 28.41 7.32 -30.06
C PRO A 489 26.98 7.88 -30.08
N GLY A 490 26.00 7.00 -29.90
CA GLY A 490 24.57 7.36 -29.91
C GLY A 490 23.94 7.48 -31.30
N MET A 491 24.67 7.17 -32.38
CA MET A 491 24.10 7.08 -33.73
C MET A 491 22.99 6.01 -33.76
N GLU A 492 21.91 6.31 -34.47
CA GLU A 492 20.83 5.35 -34.68
C GLU A 492 21.14 4.49 -35.92
N LEU A 493 20.95 3.17 -35.80
CA LEU A 493 21.18 2.20 -36.87
C LEU A 493 19.98 1.27 -37.00
N ASP A 494 19.65 0.90 -38.23
CA ASP A 494 18.71 -0.18 -38.47
C ASP A 494 19.36 -1.52 -38.05
N VAL A 495 18.66 -2.31 -37.24
CA VAL A 495 19.19 -3.60 -36.75
C VAL A 495 19.51 -4.57 -37.90
N GLY A 496 18.86 -4.45 -39.07
CA GLY A 496 19.17 -5.23 -40.26
C GLY A 496 20.58 -5.00 -40.82
N GLU A 497 21.12 -3.79 -40.66
CA GLU A 497 22.48 -3.44 -41.08
C GLU A 497 23.56 -4.08 -40.17
N THR A 498 23.17 -4.53 -38.97
CA THR A 498 24.07 -5.09 -37.94
C THR A 498 24.18 -6.61 -37.98
N SER A 499 23.76 -7.23 -39.08
CA SER A 499 23.66 -8.69 -39.27
C SER A 499 25.00 -9.44 -39.23
N THR A 500 26.11 -8.75 -39.52
CA THR A 500 27.47 -9.32 -39.57
C THR A 500 28.37 -8.70 -38.50
N ILE A 501 29.48 -9.36 -38.17
CA ILE A 501 30.44 -8.84 -37.18
C ILE A 501 31.06 -7.54 -37.72
N PRO A 502 31.12 -6.45 -36.93
CA PRO A 502 31.70 -5.20 -37.40
C PRO A 502 33.24 -5.22 -37.39
N GLU A 503 33.82 -4.34 -38.19
CA GLU A 503 35.21 -3.95 -38.06
C GLU A 503 35.38 -3.01 -36.86
N ILE A 504 36.36 -3.32 -36.01
CA ILE A 504 36.66 -2.56 -34.80
C ILE A 504 38.09 -2.01 -34.85
N SER A 505 38.24 -0.75 -34.48
CA SER A 505 39.56 -0.10 -34.40
C SER A 505 39.62 0.85 -33.21
N SER A 506 40.82 1.11 -32.70
CA SER A 506 41.00 2.08 -31.61
C SER A 506 42.37 2.74 -31.69
N MET A 507 42.50 3.88 -31.00
CA MET A 507 43.76 4.62 -30.91
C MET A 507 44.61 4.11 -29.73
N ASN A 508 45.94 4.26 -29.83
CA ASN A 508 46.88 4.03 -28.73
C ASN A 508 46.93 2.60 -28.16
N LEU A 509 46.57 1.58 -28.95
CA LEU A 509 46.71 0.18 -28.58
C LEU A 509 48.17 -0.30 -28.74
N GLN A 510 48.61 -1.18 -27.84
CA GLN A 510 49.95 -1.76 -27.87
C GLN A 510 49.97 -3.10 -28.63
N CYS A 511 51.01 -3.29 -29.44
CA CYS A 511 51.21 -4.44 -30.30
C CYS A 511 51.38 -5.79 -29.58
N ASN A 512 52.01 -5.79 -28.40
CA ASN A 512 52.33 -7.02 -27.67
C ASN A 512 51.24 -7.40 -26.65
N LYS A 513 50.09 -6.71 -26.67
CA LYS A 513 48.98 -6.94 -25.75
C LYS A 513 47.81 -7.63 -26.46
N LYS A 514 47.09 -8.43 -25.69
CA LYS A 514 45.83 -9.06 -26.11
C LYS A 514 44.65 -8.27 -25.52
N TYR A 515 43.51 -8.32 -26.20
CA TYR A 515 42.30 -7.62 -25.79
C TYR A 515 41.09 -8.55 -25.79
N ILE A 516 40.08 -8.17 -25.02
CA ILE A 516 38.78 -8.83 -24.94
C ILE A 516 37.71 -7.81 -25.34
N ILE A 517 36.73 -8.21 -26.13
CA ILE A 517 35.54 -7.39 -26.40
C ILE A 517 34.28 -8.04 -25.84
N LEU A 518 33.40 -7.21 -25.30
CA LEU A 518 32.03 -7.54 -24.92
C LEU A 518 31.07 -6.67 -25.73
N PHE A 519 30.06 -7.29 -26.33
CA PHE A 519 28.95 -6.62 -26.99
C PHE A 519 27.65 -7.00 -26.28
N ILE A 520 26.87 -6.02 -25.85
CA ILE A 520 25.70 -6.22 -24.99
C ILE A 520 24.51 -5.38 -25.43
N ASP A 521 23.30 -5.90 -25.19
CA ASP A 521 22.04 -5.17 -25.28
C ASP A 521 21.56 -4.88 -23.85
N LEU A 522 21.31 -3.60 -23.55
CA LEU A 522 20.86 -3.14 -22.23
C LEU A 522 19.34 -3.16 -22.06
N ASP A 523 18.59 -3.23 -23.16
CA ASP A 523 17.15 -2.96 -23.19
C ASP A 523 16.32 -4.18 -23.60
N ALA A 524 16.93 -5.36 -23.68
CA ALA A 524 16.25 -6.58 -24.08
C ALA A 524 15.12 -7.00 -23.13
N ILE A 525 13.96 -7.34 -23.70
CA ILE A 525 12.81 -7.87 -22.94
C ILE A 525 12.72 -9.37 -23.17
N LEU A 526 12.69 -10.14 -22.08
CA LEU A 526 12.61 -11.60 -22.14
C LEU A 526 11.28 -12.04 -22.78
N PRO A 527 11.30 -12.89 -23.84
CA PRO A 527 10.09 -13.31 -24.55
C PRO A 527 9.04 -13.92 -23.62
N GLY A 528 7.79 -13.45 -23.73
CA GLY A 528 6.68 -13.92 -22.89
C GLY A 528 6.66 -13.37 -21.47
N THR A 529 7.55 -12.43 -21.12
CA THR A 529 7.60 -11.75 -19.81
C THR A 529 7.67 -10.23 -19.99
N ARG A 530 7.40 -9.46 -18.93
CA ARG A 530 7.61 -7.99 -18.90
C ARG A 530 8.90 -7.59 -18.19
N ILE A 531 9.92 -8.44 -18.29
CA ILE A 531 11.18 -8.28 -17.56
C ILE A 531 12.25 -7.82 -18.53
N GLN A 532 12.84 -6.66 -18.26
CA GLN A 532 14.03 -6.16 -18.96
C GLN A 532 15.26 -6.89 -18.44
N SER A 533 16.20 -7.22 -19.32
CA SER A 533 17.41 -7.95 -18.98
C SER A 533 18.55 -7.54 -19.90
N VAL A 534 19.79 -7.70 -19.43
CA VAL A 534 20.98 -7.49 -20.27
C VAL A 534 21.29 -8.78 -21.01
N ILE A 535 21.46 -8.71 -22.33
CA ILE A 535 21.87 -9.85 -23.16
C ILE A 535 23.29 -9.66 -23.64
N LEU A 536 24.12 -10.69 -23.49
CA LEU A 536 25.43 -10.75 -24.16
C LEU A 536 25.26 -11.15 -25.63
N HIS A 537 25.62 -10.27 -26.55
CA HIS A 537 25.59 -10.53 -27.99
C HIS A 537 26.91 -11.12 -28.52
N TRP A 538 28.05 -10.69 -27.98
CA TRP A 538 29.37 -11.19 -28.41
C TRP A 538 30.38 -11.11 -27.28
N TYR A 539 31.15 -12.18 -27.11
CA TYR A 539 32.35 -12.18 -26.27
C TYR A 539 33.48 -12.85 -27.02
N GLN A 540 34.58 -12.11 -27.19
CA GLN A 540 35.73 -12.56 -27.95
C GLN A 540 37.03 -12.18 -27.23
N PRO A 541 37.78 -13.17 -26.71
CA PRO A 541 39.12 -12.97 -26.16
C PRO A 541 40.19 -13.03 -27.26
N ASN A 542 41.45 -12.82 -26.87
CA ASN A 542 42.65 -12.97 -27.69
C ASN A 542 42.65 -12.08 -28.95
N LEU A 543 42.02 -10.90 -28.89
CA LEU A 543 42.11 -9.90 -29.94
C LEU A 543 43.50 -9.25 -29.95
N MET A 544 44.05 -8.98 -31.12
CA MET A 544 45.36 -8.33 -31.32
C MET A 544 45.26 -7.28 -32.42
N ILE A 545 46.20 -6.33 -32.44
CA ILE A 545 46.31 -5.37 -33.54
C ILE A 545 47.31 -5.86 -34.58
N ASP A 546 47.07 -5.53 -35.85
CA ASP A 546 48.03 -5.81 -36.93
C ASP A 546 49.18 -4.80 -36.91
N CYS A 547 50.32 -5.24 -36.37
CA CYS A 547 51.52 -4.42 -36.22
C CYS A 547 52.27 -4.16 -37.53
N THR A 548 51.89 -4.79 -38.64
CA THR A 548 52.51 -4.54 -39.95
C THR A 548 51.98 -3.26 -40.62
N LYS A 549 50.84 -2.74 -40.16
CA LYS A 549 50.22 -1.48 -40.62
C LYS A 549 49.90 -0.56 -39.43
N PRO A 550 50.92 0.03 -38.77
CA PRO A 550 50.70 0.90 -37.60
C PRO A 550 50.20 2.28 -38.04
N SER A 551 48.94 2.36 -38.43
CA SER A 551 48.22 3.63 -38.58
C SER A 551 47.22 3.76 -37.42
N PRO A 552 47.24 4.82 -36.60
CA PRO A 552 46.11 5.14 -35.76
C PRO A 552 44.96 5.59 -36.67
N PRO A 553 43.75 5.01 -36.57
CA PRO A 553 43.29 3.96 -35.65
C PRO A 553 43.70 2.55 -36.10
N SER A 554 44.20 1.71 -35.17
CA SER A 554 44.66 0.35 -35.48
C SER A 554 43.49 -0.63 -35.49
N ILE A 555 43.38 -1.43 -36.55
CA ILE A 555 42.35 -2.47 -36.70
C ILE A 555 42.65 -3.62 -35.75
N ILE A 556 41.63 -4.06 -35.01
CA ILE A 556 41.70 -5.14 -34.04
C ILE A 556 41.15 -6.40 -34.70
N VAL A 557 41.93 -7.48 -34.69
CA VAL A 557 41.58 -8.76 -35.31
C VAL A 557 41.76 -9.93 -34.33
N PRO A 558 41.02 -11.04 -34.47
CA PRO A 558 41.26 -12.24 -33.68
C PRO A 558 42.69 -12.79 -33.88
N GLY A 559 43.38 -13.09 -32.78
CA GLY A 559 44.69 -13.73 -32.82
C GLY A 559 44.62 -15.20 -33.27
N LYS A 560 45.75 -15.79 -33.69
CA LYS A 560 45.82 -17.18 -34.18
C LYS A 560 45.36 -18.25 -33.18
N ASP A 561 45.41 -17.96 -31.88
CA ASP A 561 45.00 -18.86 -30.79
C ASP A 561 43.55 -18.61 -30.30
N SER A 562 42.77 -17.84 -31.05
CA SER A 562 41.37 -17.53 -30.76
C SER A 562 40.47 -18.73 -31.06
N GLY A 563 39.72 -19.23 -30.07
CA GLY A 563 38.69 -20.27 -30.26
C GLY A 563 39.11 -21.71 -29.94
N ASP A 564 40.29 -21.91 -29.34
CA ASP A 564 40.69 -23.21 -28.80
C ASP A 564 39.93 -23.53 -27.48
N LYS A 565 39.90 -24.80 -27.04
CA LYS A 565 39.20 -25.26 -25.81
C LYS A 565 39.58 -24.45 -24.56
N ASN A 566 40.78 -23.88 -24.53
CA ASN A 566 41.28 -23.07 -23.43
C ASN A 566 40.82 -21.60 -23.48
N HIS A 567 40.28 -21.14 -24.62
CA HIS A 567 39.85 -19.75 -24.86
C HIS A 567 38.48 -19.74 -25.56
N PRO A 568 37.41 -20.07 -24.84
CA PRO A 568 36.09 -20.20 -25.42
C PRO A 568 35.55 -18.85 -25.89
N ILE A 569 34.76 -18.85 -26.97
CA ILE A 569 34.15 -17.66 -27.59
C ILE A 569 32.64 -17.78 -27.44
N ALA A 570 31.95 -16.67 -27.14
CA ALA A 570 30.51 -16.61 -27.33
C ALA A 570 30.24 -15.94 -28.67
N SER A 571 29.87 -16.73 -29.69
CA SER A 571 29.69 -16.26 -31.07
C SER A 571 28.78 -15.05 -31.18
N TYR A 572 29.04 -14.18 -32.15
CA TYR A 572 28.24 -12.98 -32.38
C TYR A 572 26.78 -13.33 -32.71
N ILE A 573 25.85 -12.82 -31.91
CA ILE A 573 24.42 -12.82 -32.20
C ILE A 573 24.05 -11.41 -32.66
N ALA A 574 23.53 -11.28 -33.87
CA ALA A 574 23.09 -9.98 -34.38
C ALA A 574 21.98 -9.36 -33.50
N PRO A 575 21.97 -8.03 -33.31
CA PRO A 575 20.85 -7.28 -32.76
C PRO A 575 19.50 -7.70 -33.37
N ARG A 576 18.50 -7.93 -32.52
CA ARG A 576 17.13 -8.31 -32.93
C ARG A 576 16.11 -7.63 -32.02
N ALA A 577 16.14 -6.30 -32.02
CA ALA A 577 15.14 -5.52 -31.30
C ALA A 577 13.73 -5.83 -31.85
N PRO A 578 12.69 -5.94 -31.00
CA PRO A 578 11.31 -6.08 -31.48
C PRO A 578 10.89 -4.92 -32.39
N PRO A 579 9.92 -5.11 -33.30
CA PRO A 579 9.43 -4.04 -34.15
C PRO A 579 8.98 -2.83 -33.32
N ASN A 580 9.30 -1.62 -33.80
CA ASN A 580 8.94 -0.35 -33.16
C ASN A 580 9.55 -0.16 -31.75
N THR A 581 10.76 -0.68 -31.53
CA THR A 581 11.54 -0.45 -30.29
C THR A 581 12.91 0.14 -30.61
N HIS A 582 13.48 0.82 -29.61
CA HIS A 582 14.84 1.35 -29.62
C HIS A 582 15.62 0.67 -28.50
N HIS A 583 16.65 -0.08 -28.85
CA HIS A 583 17.52 -0.75 -27.88
C HIS A 583 18.91 -0.15 -27.91
N ARG A 584 19.53 0.06 -26.74
CA ARG A 584 20.91 0.53 -26.63
C ARG A 584 21.87 -0.64 -26.62
N TYR A 585 22.76 -0.64 -27.61
CA TYR A 585 23.78 -1.64 -27.78
C TYR A 585 25.16 -1.05 -27.48
N VAL A 586 25.95 -1.75 -26.66
CA VAL A 586 27.24 -1.24 -26.17
C VAL A 586 28.36 -2.23 -26.47
N TYR A 587 29.47 -1.72 -26.99
CA TYR A 587 30.74 -2.42 -27.13
C TYR A 587 31.74 -1.93 -26.08
N LEU A 588 32.34 -2.86 -25.36
CA LEU A 588 33.36 -2.61 -24.35
C LEU A 588 34.63 -3.39 -24.70
N LEU A 589 35.76 -2.68 -24.81
CA LEU A 589 37.08 -3.27 -25.05
C LEU A 589 37.89 -3.27 -23.76
N PHE A 590 38.47 -4.41 -23.40
CA PHE A 590 39.30 -4.62 -22.22
C PHE A 590 40.70 -5.07 -22.63
N GLU A 591 41.70 -4.68 -21.84
CA GLU A 591 43.01 -5.32 -21.92
C GLU A 591 42.93 -6.72 -21.28
N GLN A 592 43.45 -7.73 -21.96
CA GLN A 592 43.43 -9.10 -21.47
C GLN A 592 44.66 -9.39 -20.59
N PRO A 593 44.47 -9.86 -19.34
CA PRO A 593 45.57 -10.27 -18.49
C PRO A 593 46.41 -11.42 -19.12
N PRO A 594 47.74 -11.48 -18.92
CA PRO A 594 48.60 -12.51 -19.51
C PRO A 594 48.21 -13.96 -19.15
N ALA A 595 47.60 -14.17 -17.98
CA ALA A 595 47.14 -15.47 -17.48
C ALA A 595 45.60 -15.54 -17.38
N TYR A 596 44.91 -14.93 -18.33
CA TYR A 596 43.45 -14.88 -18.37
C TYR A 596 42.83 -16.27 -18.58
N GLN A 597 41.84 -16.61 -17.76
CA GLN A 597 40.98 -17.77 -17.93
C GLN A 597 39.53 -17.32 -17.79
N PHE A 598 38.67 -17.84 -18.67
CA PHE A 598 37.25 -17.53 -18.60
C PHE A 598 36.63 -18.09 -17.30
N PRO A 599 35.86 -17.31 -16.52
CA PRO A 599 35.21 -17.79 -15.30
C PRO A 599 34.23 -18.93 -15.58
N PRO A 600 34.44 -20.15 -15.02
CA PRO A 600 33.58 -21.31 -15.31
C PRO A 600 32.10 -21.09 -14.93
N CYS A 601 31.84 -20.25 -13.94
CA CYS A 601 30.50 -19.89 -13.49
C CYS A 601 29.68 -19.14 -14.56
N PHE A 602 30.35 -18.45 -15.50
CA PHE A 602 29.72 -17.80 -16.66
C PHE A 602 29.60 -18.70 -17.89
N SER A 603 29.91 -20.00 -17.80
CA SER A 603 29.89 -20.92 -18.95
C SER A 603 28.53 -21.08 -19.62
N HIS A 604 27.46 -20.64 -18.97
CA HIS A 604 26.11 -20.63 -19.51
C HIS A 604 25.92 -19.72 -20.73
N VAL A 605 26.86 -18.81 -21.04
CA VAL A 605 26.74 -17.85 -22.16
C VAL A 605 27.14 -18.42 -23.53
N PHE A 606 27.77 -19.60 -23.58
CA PHE A 606 28.30 -20.15 -24.84
C PHE A 606 27.24 -20.63 -25.84
N PRO A 607 26.10 -21.23 -25.43
CA PRO A 607 25.02 -21.50 -26.37
C PRO A 607 24.59 -20.22 -27.10
N GLU A 608 24.38 -20.33 -28.42
CA GLU A 608 23.93 -19.22 -29.28
C GLU A 608 22.41 -18.98 -29.15
N THR A 609 21.91 -18.86 -27.92
CA THR A 609 20.49 -18.61 -27.64
C THR A 609 20.32 -17.40 -26.73
N VAL A 610 19.29 -16.60 -27.02
CA VAL A 610 18.91 -15.43 -26.22
C VAL A 610 18.68 -15.81 -24.75
N SER A 611 18.00 -16.93 -24.50
CA SER A 611 17.70 -17.41 -23.16
C SER A 611 18.94 -17.80 -22.36
N ALA A 612 19.99 -18.30 -23.03
CA ALA A 612 21.24 -18.66 -22.37
C ALA A 612 22.03 -17.40 -21.97
N ARG A 613 21.97 -16.34 -22.79
CA ARG A 613 22.78 -15.11 -22.62
C ARG A 613 22.06 -13.96 -21.92
N ALA A 614 20.76 -14.09 -21.68
CA ALA A 614 19.98 -13.12 -20.93
C ALA A 614 20.32 -13.14 -19.43
N GLY A 615 20.29 -11.95 -18.84
CA GLY A 615 20.64 -11.72 -17.45
C GLY A 615 22.15 -11.65 -17.20
N PHE A 616 22.94 -11.34 -18.23
CA PHE A 616 24.39 -11.24 -18.13
C PHE A 616 24.81 -10.07 -17.22
N ASP A 617 25.35 -10.39 -16.04
CA ASP A 617 25.88 -9.39 -15.11
C ASP A 617 27.35 -9.08 -15.43
N ILE A 618 27.57 -7.93 -16.06
CA ILE A 618 28.89 -7.46 -16.48
C ILE A 618 29.79 -7.21 -15.26
N ARG A 619 29.23 -6.72 -14.15
CA ARG A 619 30.01 -6.35 -12.96
C ARG A 619 30.55 -7.61 -12.29
N GLU A 620 29.68 -8.60 -12.13
CA GLU A 620 30.07 -9.89 -11.59
C GLU A 620 31.06 -10.61 -12.52
N PHE A 621 30.87 -10.51 -13.83
CA PHE A 621 31.80 -11.06 -14.82
C PHE A 621 33.19 -10.40 -14.73
N VAL A 622 33.28 -9.07 -14.81
CA VAL A 622 34.56 -8.31 -14.75
C VAL A 622 35.33 -8.65 -13.48
N LYS A 623 34.62 -8.75 -12.34
CA LYS A 623 35.21 -9.13 -11.06
C LYS A 623 35.69 -10.59 -11.03
N ALA A 624 34.88 -11.53 -11.53
CA ALA A 624 35.24 -12.95 -11.57
C ALA A 624 36.39 -13.23 -12.56
N ALA A 625 36.42 -12.48 -13.65
CA ALA A 625 37.41 -12.55 -14.73
C ALA A 625 38.73 -11.83 -14.39
N GLY A 626 38.74 -10.99 -13.34
CA GLY A 626 39.91 -10.21 -12.94
C GLY A 626 40.32 -9.19 -14.01
N LEU A 627 39.34 -8.55 -14.66
CA LEU A 627 39.58 -7.53 -15.68
C LEU A 627 39.69 -6.15 -15.05
N ASP A 628 40.63 -5.37 -15.55
CA ASP A 628 40.70 -3.93 -15.29
C ASP A 628 39.54 -3.20 -16.01
N PRO A 629 39.28 -1.92 -15.70
CA PRO A 629 38.23 -1.16 -16.37
C PRO A 629 38.43 -1.07 -17.91
N PRO A 630 37.35 -1.02 -18.73
CA PRO A 630 37.44 -1.09 -20.20
C PRO A 630 38.25 0.03 -20.84
N ILE A 631 39.30 -0.28 -21.60
CA ILE A 631 40.21 0.71 -22.20
C ILE A 631 39.57 1.59 -23.29
N ALA A 632 38.51 1.11 -23.94
CA ALA A 632 37.76 1.86 -24.96
C ALA A 632 36.32 1.33 -25.04
N MET A 633 35.38 2.17 -25.49
CA MET A 633 33.98 1.79 -25.70
C MET A 633 33.32 2.60 -26.80
N ASN A 634 32.18 2.10 -27.29
CA ASN A 634 31.25 2.82 -28.16
C ASN A 634 29.84 2.23 -28.03
N TYR A 635 28.81 2.99 -28.37
CA TYR A 635 27.42 2.55 -28.31
C TYR A 635 26.58 3.15 -29.43
N PHE A 636 25.51 2.45 -29.80
CA PHE A 636 24.54 2.92 -30.79
C PHE A 636 23.11 2.54 -30.36
N ILE A 637 22.12 3.15 -30.99
CA ILE A 637 20.70 2.86 -30.76
C ILE A 637 20.20 2.04 -31.95
N GLY A 638 19.83 0.79 -31.72
CA GLY A 638 19.27 -0.07 -32.76
C GLY A 638 17.77 0.15 -32.91
N ARG A 639 17.33 0.51 -34.13
CA ARG A 639 15.93 0.68 -34.52
C ARG A 639 15.50 -0.51 -35.38
N ASN A 640 14.25 -0.95 -35.22
CA ASN A 640 13.62 -1.93 -36.10
C ASN A 640 12.30 -1.35 -36.63
N GLU A 641 12.30 -0.85 -37.87
CA GLU A 641 11.08 -0.35 -38.53
C GLU A 641 10.27 -1.52 -39.12
N PRO A 642 8.93 -1.57 -38.91
CA PRO A 642 8.12 -2.66 -39.43
C PRO A 642 8.06 -2.62 -40.97
N THR A 643 8.24 -3.77 -41.61
CA THR A 643 7.94 -3.94 -43.04
C THR A 643 6.43 -3.79 -43.29
N ASP A 644 6.06 -3.10 -44.38
CA ASP A 644 4.67 -2.84 -44.78
C ASP A 644 3.81 -4.13 -44.71
N GLY A 645 2.88 -4.17 -43.75
CA GLY A 645 1.88 -5.25 -43.61
C GLY A 645 1.83 -5.96 -42.24
N GLU A 646 2.78 -5.74 -41.33
CA GLU A 646 2.69 -6.29 -39.96
C GLU A 646 1.85 -5.40 -39.02
N THR A 647 0.93 -6.03 -38.29
CA THR A 647 -0.02 -5.34 -37.42
C THR A 647 0.70 -4.74 -36.20
N THR A 648 0.58 -3.42 -36.04
CA THR A 648 1.20 -2.63 -34.96
C THR A 648 0.56 -2.95 -33.60
N THR A 649 1.17 -3.85 -32.85
CA THR A 649 0.94 -3.95 -31.40
C THR A 649 2.11 -3.29 -30.69
N MET A 650 1.85 -2.25 -29.89
CA MET A 650 2.90 -1.62 -29.08
C MET A 650 3.51 -2.68 -28.15
N PRO A 651 4.83 -2.86 -28.16
CA PRO A 651 5.48 -3.84 -27.30
C PRO A 651 5.31 -3.44 -25.82
N PRO A 652 5.11 -4.43 -24.92
CA PRO A 652 4.85 -4.16 -23.52
C PRO A 652 6.04 -3.48 -22.84
N SER A 653 5.79 -2.38 -22.12
CA SER A 653 6.82 -1.71 -21.30
C SER A 653 7.30 -2.64 -20.17
N ALA A 654 8.61 -2.69 -19.96
CA ALA A 654 9.21 -3.49 -18.90
C ALA A 654 8.78 -2.97 -17.51
N THR A 655 8.46 -3.90 -16.59
CA THR A 655 8.00 -3.57 -15.23
C THR A 655 9.12 -3.71 -14.20
N THR A 656 10.17 -4.48 -14.52
CA THR A 656 11.32 -4.78 -13.64
C THR A 656 12.53 -5.18 -14.47
N THR A 657 13.75 -4.83 -14.03
CA THR A 657 15.01 -5.32 -14.60
C THR A 657 15.51 -6.56 -13.85
N SER A 658 15.95 -7.62 -14.54
CA SER A 658 16.50 -8.83 -13.92
C SER A 658 17.90 -9.18 -14.43
N PHE A 659 18.74 -9.63 -13.50
CA PHE A 659 20.03 -10.27 -13.74
C PHE A 659 19.97 -11.72 -13.30
N ARG A 660 20.75 -12.59 -13.96
CA ARG A 660 20.89 -13.98 -13.56
C ARG A 660 21.90 -14.05 -12.42
N SER A 661 21.47 -14.51 -11.24
CA SER A 661 22.38 -14.75 -10.11
C SER A 661 23.35 -15.88 -10.48
N VAL A 662 24.66 -15.64 -10.39
CA VAL A 662 25.69 -16.64 -10.65
C VAL A 662 26.62 -16.73 -9.44
N ASP A 663 26.60 -17.83 -8.70
CA ASP A 663 27.52 -18.00 -7.56
C ASP A 663 28.96 -18.26 -8.04
N CYS A 664 29.74 -17.19 -8.24
CA CYS A 664 31.15 -17.28 -8.59
C CYS A 664 32.05 -17.23 -7.33
N PRO A 665 32.90 -18.24 -7.05
CA PRO A 665 33.91 -18.13 -6.01
C PRO A 665 34.90 -17.04 -6.42
N THR A 666 34.90 -15.92 -5.70
CA THR A 666 35.88 -14.86 -5.93
C THR A 666 37.27 -15.42 -5.63
N ARG A 667 38.21 -15.30 -6.58
CA ARG A 667 39.63 -15.52 -6.30
C ARG A 667 40.00 -14.58 -5.17
N MET A 668 40.14 -15.09 -3.95
CA MET A 668 40.82 -14.38 -2.87
C MET A 668 42.23 -14.10 -3.38
N ALA A 669 42.50 -12.85 -3.73
CA ALA A 669 43.86 -12.38 -3.88
C ALA A 669 44.56 -12.66 -2.55
N GLY A 670 45.54 -13.56 -2.58
CA GLY A 670 46.35 -13.88 -1.43
C GLY A 670 47.03 -12.61 -0.93
N PHE A 671 46.66 -12.18 0.27
CA PHE A 671 47.55 -11.38 1.11
C PHE A 671 48.75 -12.28 1.44
N VAL A 672 49.85 -12.09 0.73
CA VAL A 672 51.17 -12.57 1.14
C VAL A 672 51.70 -11.57 2.18
N SER A 673 52.04 -12.11 3.34
CA SER A 673 52.81 -11.48 4.43
C SER A 673 54.17 -10.97 3.98
#